data_AF-A0AAE0KNU1-F1
#
_entry.id   AF-A0AAE0KNU1-F1
#
_cell.length_a   1.000
_cell.length_b   1.000
_cell.length_c   1.000
_cell.angle_alpha   90.00
_cell.angle_beta   90.00
_cell.angle_gamma   90.00
#
_symmetry.space_group_name_H-M   'P 1'
#
loop_
_entity.id
_entity.type
_entity.pdbx_description
1 polymer ?
#
loop_
_entity_poly.entity_id
_entity_poly.type
_entity_poly.pdbx_seq_one_letter_code
_entity_poly.pdbx_strand_id
1 'polypeptide(L)'
;VPDKVSTLHELVCALKRCEAACTLMANQSEVVKSTYCFRVSLIVHLFTSVVPMPIAHDHPKRDSACFYASQELKRETQADILRSVRMLSRHFAAAALSLRVSRSFDAARILTVGCMAAVSDAVMRTRVCDVPTAFCMHYAGDVEGPVQPYGFTLSGNFDIMSETMLFLDPNHAAVRNQVLEYFHRRGECLDEAHTVFQFEQSMAPCPGDCNLVDQLCVRLGFSRVEPGQQLTGERRELSDNFPEMGMLRDLVFLFKLMMVPTTNALPEVKRWQPMDAALNWSTNKEGNYVVKGFGKDLKVPQEKAKSGGFMSWVPNPFGGKEDTPRAALSKADPSTLVEEQVSTEDDLLYIEKLPSFGKRLSARDSELLCQYLTAPYIRIPLVLQFFANETRIHALESSDCQGDRHCVLFEARSLWQNRAGHLPNSCPRPREHLAGRAGSCSASWCTPGRVLGPLEKLLDTSGAHGHEEIHSQWIQRGEEGPVGSGWEAWLHGLEVTEAAYEMLALSRQRINELMGTKVFDLLENWRLKCQAAHELVDTCEIHAHLGYIHRYITEEELDTRSVATLLSCHIFLTHNCPNRLEASGVVVEKKKKKKKFSLYRKKAEEPKKKDDEAGDMQIATLDMFHLFQAHRSKLMRWLEANPNGCDLVMEMIIQL
;
A
#
# COMPACT_ATOMS: atom_id res chain seq x y z
N VAL A 1 -12.28 16.31 -2.02
CA VAL A 1 -11.26 16.32 -3.10
C VAL A 1 -11.97 15.79 -4.33
N PRO A 2 -11.70 16.28 -5.56
CA PRO A 2 -12.35 15.75 -6.76
C PRO A 2 -12.00 14.27 -6.98
N ASP A 3 -12.85 13.53 -7.70
CA ASP A 3 -12.63 12.11 -7.97
C ASP A 3 -11.54 11.87 -9.04
N LYS A 4 -11.33 12.84 -9.93
CA LYS A 4 -10.28 12.85 -10.97
C LYS A 4 -9.75 14.27 -11.18
N VAL A 5 -8.53 14.40 -11.70
CA VAL A 5 -7.97 15.68 -12.16
C VAL A 5 -7.49 15.56 -13.60
N SER A 6 -7.79 16.56 -14.41
CA SER A 6 -7.46 16.61 -15.84
C SER A 6 -6.46 17.72 -16.16
N THR A 7 -6.33 18.74 -15.30
CA THR A 7 -5.38 19.84 -15.50
C THR A 7 -4.41 20.02 -14.34
N LEU A 8 -3.24 20.62 -14.60
CA LEU A 8 -2.28 21.00 -13.55
C LEU A 8 -2.90 21.94 -12.51
N HIS A 9 -3.83 22.80 -12.92
CA HIS A 9 -4.56 23.68 -11.99
C HIS A 9 -5.45 22.89 -11.04
N GLU A 10 -6.24 21.95 -11.57
CA GLU A 10 -7.07 21.05 -10.75
C GLU A 10 -6.23 20.21 -9.79
N LEU A 11 -5.06 19.74 -10.23
CA LEU A 11 -4.11 19.05 -9.35
C LEU A 11 -3.71 19.93 -8.17
N VAL A 12 -3.26 21.18 -8.42
CA VAL A 12 -2.91 22.11 -7.34
C VAL A 12 -4.09 22.37 -6.40
N CYS A 13 -5.29 22.58 -6.94
CA CYS A 13 -6.48 22.75 -6.12
C CYS A 13 -6.81 21.51 -5.28
N ALA A 14 -6.66 20.31 -5.83
CA ALA A 14 -6.88 19.05 -5.12
C ALA A 14 -5.87 18.88 -3.97
N LEU A 15 -4.58 19.12 -4.23
CA LEU A 15 -3.52 19.06 -3.22
C LEU A 15 -3.76 20.07 -2.10
N LYS A 16 -4.05 21.35 -2.43
CA LYS A 16 -4.30 22.41 -1.43
C LYS A 16 -5.57 22.15 -0.60
N ARG A 17 -6.65 21.66 -1.22
CA ARG A 17 -7.87 21.27 -0.49
C ARG A 17 -7.61 20.10 0.47
N CYS A 18 -6.80 19.12 0.06
CA CYS A 18 -6.38 18.02 0.93
C CYS A 18 -5.51 18.52 2.10
N GLU A 19 -4.54 19.41 1.83
CA GLU A 19 -3.67 20.04 2.83
C GLU A 19 -4.51 20.79 3.89
N ALA A 20 -5.47 21.62 3.44
CA ALA A 20 -6.35 22.36 4.33
C ALA A 20 -7.21 21.44 5.21
N ALA A 21 -7.80 20.40 4.63
CA ALA A 21 -8.58 19.41 5.38
C ALA A 21 -7.71 18.66 6.40
N CYS A 22 -6.50 18.24 6.01
CA CYS A 22 -5.56 17.56 6.92
C CYS A 22 -5.10 18.46 8.06
N THR A 23 -4.88 19.75 7.79
CA THR A 23 -4.52 20.75 8.80
C THR A 23 -5.65 20.95 9.80
N LEU A 24 -6.88 21.11 9.33
CA LEU A 24 -8.05 21.24 10.18
C LEU A 24 -8.25 20.00 11.07
N MET A 25 -8.17 18.81 10.48
CA MET A 25 -8.29 17.55 11.23
C MET A 25 -7.16 17.35 12.25
N ALA A 26 -5.92 17.74 11.92
CA ALA A 26 -4.80 17.65 12.87
C ALA A 26 -5.04 18.51 14.11
N ASN A 27 -5.51 19.74 13.92
CA ASN A 27 -5.78 20.70 14.99
C ASN A 27 -7.09 20.42 15.76
N GLN A 28 -8.00 19.63 15.19
CA GLN A 28 -9.27 19.23 15.81
C GLN A 28 -9.25 17.79 16.34
N SER A 29 -8.07 17.20 16.52
CA SER A 29 -7.91 15.80 16.97
C SER A 29 -8.49 15.51 18.37
N GLU A 30 -8.77 16.53 19.18
CA GLU A 30 -9.47 16.37 20.47
C GLU A 30 -11.00 16.32 20.33
N VAL A 31 -11.54 16.91 19.26
CA VAL A 31 -12.98 17.06 19.04
C VAL A 31 -13.50 15.99 18.08
N VAL A 32 -12.78 15.77 16.98
CA VAL A 32 -13.13 14.80 15.95
C VAL A 32 -12.43 13.49 16.28
N LYS A 33 -13.19 12.40 16.44
CA LYS A 33 -12.63 11.06 16.62
C LYS A 33 -12.04 10.55 15.30
N SER A 34 -11.02 9.69 15.37
CA SER A 34 -10.45 9.01 14.19
C SER A 34 -9.81 9.93 13.17
N THR A 35 -9.34 11.13 13.57
CA THR A 35 -8.71 12.10 12.65
C THR A 35 -7.50 11.53 11.92
N TYR A 36 -6.76 10.62 12.55
CA TYR A 36 -5.62 9.97 11.91
C TYR A 36 -6.06 9.05 10.77
N CYS A 37 -7.13 8.26 10.97
CA CYS A 37 -7.72 7.40 9.94
C CYS A 37 -8.26 8.23 8.77
N PHE A 38 -8.97 9.34 9.03
CA PHE A 38 -9.46 10.22 7.97
C PHE A 38 -8.32 10.82 7.13
N ARG A 39 -7.26 11.31 7.79
CA ARG A 39 -6.09 11.88 7.10
C ARG A 39 -5.37 10.84 6.26
N VAL A 40 -5.13 9.65 6.81
CA VAL A 40 -4.54 8.54 6.07
C VAL A 40 -5.41 8.17 4.87
N SER A 41 -6.72 7.97 5.09
CA SER A 41 -7.64 7.59 4.01
C SER A 41 -7.70 8.60 2.89
N LEU A 42 -7.75 9.88 3.24
CA LEU A 42 -7.80 10.96 2.26
C LEU A 42 -6.51 11.05 1.44
N ILE A 43 -5.35 10.93 2.07
CA ILE A 43 -4.06 11.08 1.40
C ILE A 43 -3.74 9.84 0.55
N VAL A 44 -4.02 8.63 1.05
CA VAL A 44 -3.87 7.39 0.25
C VAL A 44 -4.70 7.53 -1.03
N HIS A 45 -6.01 7.79 -0.89
CA HIS A 45 -6.90 7.94 -2.05
C HIS A 45 -6.45 9.04 -3.03
N LEU A 46 -6.00 10.19 -2.51
CA LEU A 46 -5.49 11.27 -3.34
C LEU A 46 -4.33 10.79 -4.23
N PHE A 47 -3.32 10.12 -3.68
CA PHE A 47 -2.13 9.73 -4.45
C PHE A 47 -2.25 8.40 -5.20
N THR A 48 -3.19 7.52 -4.82
CA THR A 48 -3.38 6.23 -5.50
C THR A 48 -4.58 6.20 -6.45
N SER A 49 -5.48 7.19 -6.40
CA SER A 49 -6.70 7.22 -7.24
C SER A 49 -6.96 8.55 -7.93
N VAL A 50 -6.51 9.68 -7.38
CA VAL A 50 -6.82 11.00 -7.96
C VAL A 50 -5.65 11.58 -8.76
N VAL A 51 -4.44 11.58 -8.20
CA VAL A 51 -3.23 12.18 -8.79
C VAL A 51 -2.65 11.26 -9.87
N PRO A 52 -2.59 11.68 -11.15
CA PRO A 52 -2.07 10.85 -12.23
C PRO A 52 -0.61 10.47 -11.98
N MET A 53 -0.28 9.20 -12.21
CA MET A 53 1.10 8.72 -12.14
C MET A 53 1.89 9.13 -13.39
N PRO A 54 3.19 9.45 -13.24
CA PRO A 54 4.02 9.81 -14.37
C PRO A 54 4.36 8.58 -15.22
N ILE A 55 4.41 8.80 -16.54
CA ILE A 55 4.83 7.78 -17.50
C ILE A 55 6.36 7.76 -17.61
N ALA A 56 6.93 6.58 -17.89
CA ALA A 56 8.36 6.42 -18.18
C ALA A 56 8.85 7.37 -19.30
N HIS A 57 10.14 7.70 -19.22
CA HIS A 57 10.73 8.77 -20.02
C HIS A 57 10.90 8.44 -21.51
N ASP A 58 11.07 7.16 -21.82
CA ASP A 58 11.27 6.58 -23.14
C ASP A 58 9.96 6.06 -23.76
N HIS A 59 8.83 6.30 -23.10
CA HIS A 59 7.54 5.84 -23.58
C HIS A 59 7.08 6.63 -24.82
N PRO A 60 6.62 5.96 -25.91
CA PRO A 60 6.32 6.62 -27.18
C PRO A 60 5.17 7.64 -27.08
N LYS A 61 4.21 7.42 -26.18
CA LYS A 61 3.09 8.35 -25.93
C LYS A 61 3.37 9.34 -24.79
N ARG A 62 4.62 9.51 -24.35
CA ARG A 62 4.93 10.40 -23.21
C ARG A 62 4.46 11.83 -23.49
N ASP A 63 4.87 12.39 -24.62
CA ASP A 63 4.64 13.82 -24.87
C ASP A 63 3.18 14.13 -25.19
N SER A 64 2.43 13.18 -25.75
CA SER A 64 1.00 13.32 -26.04
C SER A 64 0.09 12.96 -24.87
N ALA A 65 0.47 11.96 -24.06
CA ALA A 65 -0.44 11.36 -23.08
C ALA A 65 -0.01 11.59 -21.62
N CYS A 66 1.28 11.77 -21.31
CA CYS A 66 1.72 11.96 -19.92
C CYS A 66 1.21 13.28 -19.35
N PHE A 67 0.40 13.20 -18.28
CA PHE A 67 -0.21 14.35 -17.61
C PHE A 67 0.76 15.50 -17.34
N TYR A 68 2.01 15.20 -16.92
CA TYR A 68 3.02 16.20 -16.56
C TYR A 68 3.83 16.71 -17.75
N ALA A 69 3.91 15.96 -18.86
CA ALA A 69 4.71 16.34 -20.03
C ALA A 69 3.88 17.00 -21.13
N SER A 70 2.59 16.69 -21.21
CA SER A 70 1.67 17.20 -22.24
C SER A 70 1.12 18.60 -21.94
N GLN A 71 1.33 19.12 -20.73
CA GLN A 71 0.78 20.40 -20.27
C GLN A 71 1.89 21.40 -19.98
N GLU A 72 1.61 22.68 -20.23
CA GLU A 72 2.53 23.77 -19.89
C GLU A 72 2.60 23.98 -18.37
N LEU A 73 3.80 23.81 -17.82
CA LEU A 73 4.08 24.00 -16.39
C LEU A 73 4.77 25.35 -16.17
N LYS A 74 4.19 26.22 -15.34
CA LYS A 74 4.82 27.47 -14.87
C LYS A 74 5.63 27.22 -13.60
N ARG A 75 6.64 28.06 -13.33
CA ARG A 75 7.50 27.93 -12.13
C ARG A 75 6.68 27.99 -10.84
N GLU A 76 5.72 28.91 -10.76
CA GLU A 76 4.85 29.05 -9.59
C GLU A 76 4.06 27.76 -9.31
N THR A 77 3.45 27.20 -10.35
CA THR A 77 2.72 25.93 -10.28
C THR A 77 3.64 24.77 -9.87
N GLN A 78 4.85 24.69 -10.44
CA GLN A 78 5.84 23.68 -10.07
C GLN A 78 6.19 23.75 -8.58
N ALA A 79 6.50 24.95 -8.07
CA ALA A 79 6.82 25.18 -6.67
C ALA A 79 5.63 24.85 -5.75
N ASP A 80 4.41 25.22 -6.15
CA ASP A 80 3.18 24.95 -5.41
C ASP A 80 2.88 23.45 -5.28
N ILE A 81 3.06 22.68 -6.35
CA ILE A 81 2.90 21.22 -6.32
C ILE A 81 3.90 20.61 -5.34
N LEU A 82 5.20 20.92 -5.51
CA LEU A 82 6.27 20.35 -4.66
C LEU A 82 6.09 20.71 -3.18
N ARG A 83 5.72 21.97 -2.88
CA ARG A 83 5.42 22.42 -1.51
C ARG A 83 4.23 21.65 -0.93
N SER A 84 3.15 21.50 -1.70
CA SER A 84 1.93 20.84 -1.23
C SER A 84 2.17 19.34 -1.01
N VAL A 85 2.90 18.66 -1.90
CA VAL A 85 3.29 17.25 -1.72
C VAL A 85 4.16 17.08 -0.47
N ARG A 86 5.13 17.97 -0.22
CA ARG A 86 5.94 17.94 1.02
C ARG A 86 5.11 18.14 2.28
N MET A 87 4.14 19.06 2.26
CA MET A 87 3.26 19.27 3.42
C MET A 87 2.37 18.06 3.67
N LEU A 88 1.80 17.50 2.60
CA LEU A 88 1.00 16.29 2.68
C LEU A 88 1.82 15.07 3.14
N SER A 89 3.09 14.95 2.74
CA SER A 89 3.94 13.86 3.21
C SER A 89 4.20 13.92 4.72
N ARG A 90 4.35 15.12 5.29
CA ARG A 90 4.42 15.32 6.76
C ARG A 90 3.12 14.96 7.44
N HIS A 91 1.99 15.41 6.89
CA HIS A 91 0.67 15.02 7.40
C HIS A 91 0.48 13.50 7.33
N PHE A 92 0.94 12.87 6.25
CA PHE A 92 0.82 11.44 6.04
C PHE A 92 1.69 10.66 7.01
N ALA A 93 2.99 10.98 7.11
CA ALA A 93 3.92 10.31 8.01
C ALA A 93 3.46 10.41 9.47
N ALA A 94 3.05 11.60 9.93
CA ALA A 94 2.52 11.78 11.27
C ALA A 94 1.27 10.92 11.52
N ALA A 95 0.33 10.89 10.57
CA ALA A 95 -0.89 10.11 10.76
C ALA A 95 -0.65 8.60 10.65
N ALA A 96 0.14 8.16 9.68
CA ALA A 96 0.41 6.74 9.44
C ALA A 96 1.23 6.09 10.56
N LEU A 97 2.17 6.83 11.17
CA LEU A 97 2.94 6.37 12.32
C LEU A 97 2.19 6.54 13.66
N SER A 98 0.99 7.15 13.64
CA SER A 98 0.09 7.20 14.80
C SER A 98 -0.89 6.03 14.89
N LEU A 99 -0.96 5.22 13.83
CA LEU A 99 -1.87 4.10 13.69
C LEU A 99 -1.13 2.76 13.86
N ARG A 100 -1.84 1.76 14.41
CA ARG A 100 -1.39 0.36 14.39
C ARG A 100 -1.28 -0.14 12.95
N VAL A 101 -0.21 -0.88 12.66
CA VAL A 101 0.12 -1.31 11.30
C VAL A 101 -0.47 -2.70 11.03
N SER A 102 -1.36 -2.79 10.04
CA SER A 102 -1.71 -4.06 9.38
C SER A 102 -0.83 -4.27 8.15
N ARG A 103 -0.80 -5.50 7.60
CA ARG A 103 -0.04 -5.78 6.35
C ARG A 103 -0.59 -5.00 5.15
N SER A 104 -1.90 -4.92 5.01
CA SER A 104 -2.56 -4.13 3.95
C SER A 104 -2.26 -2.64 4.09
N PHE A 105 -2.28 -2.12 5.32
CA PHE A 105 -1.96 -0.73 5.58
C PHE A 105 -0.47 -0.41 5.38
N ASP A 106 0.42 -1.33 5.76
CA ASP A 106 1.86 -1.20 5.51
C ASP A 106 2.17 -1.07 4.02
N ALA A 107 1.53 -1.91 3.20
CA ALA A 107 1.61 -1.83 1.75
C ALA A 107 1.11 -0.48 1.22
N ALA A 108 -0.07 -0.04 1.66
CA ALA A 108 -0.69 1.21 1.22
C ALA A 108 0.16 2.44 1.59
N ARG A 109 0.76 2.48 2.80
CA ARG A 109 1.56 3.63 3.23
C ARG A 109 2.87 3.77 2.46
N ILE A 110 3.54 2.66 2.17
CA ILE A 110 4.80 2.69 1.42
C ILE A 110 4.52 3.07 -0.04
N LEU A 111 3.49 2.47 -0.64
CA LEU A 111 3.06 2.81 -1.99
C LEU A 111 2.70 4.30 -2.10
N THR A 112 1.96 4.85 -1.14
CA THR A 112 1.56 6.27 -1.13
C THR A 112 2.77 7.20 -1.14
N VAL A 113 3.79 6.94 -0.31
CA VAL A 113 5.01 7.76 -0.31
C VAL A 113 5.84 7.53 -1.58
N GLY A 114 5.84 6.32 -2.14
CA GLY A 114 6.43 6.04 -3.46
C GLY A 114 5.75 6.83 -4.59
N CYS A 115 4.43 6.99 -4.54
CA CYS A 115 3.68 7.84 -5.47
C CYS A 115 4.07 9.32 -5.32
N MET A 116 4.16 9.82 -4.08
CA MET A 116 4.63 11.19 -3.81
C MET A 116 6.03 11.44 -4.37
N ALA A 117 6.94 10.45 -4.23
CA ALA A 117 8.29 10.52 -4.75
C ALA A 117 8.32 10.52 -6.29
N ALA A 118 7.55 9.64 -6.94
CA ALA A 118 7.42 9.60 -8.41
C ALA A 118 6.86 10.90 -8.98
N VAL A 119 5.77 11.41 -8.39
CA VAL A 119 5.15 12.68 -8.79
C VAL A 119 6.13 13.84 -8.63
N SER A 120 6.87 13.89 -7.52
CA SER A 120 7.83 14.98 -7.27
C SER A 120 9.02 14.91 -8.24
N ASP A 121 9.55 13.72 -8.51
CA ASP A 121 10.61 13.52 -9.51
C ASP A 121 10.15 13.95 -10.91
N ALA A 122 8.94 13.57 -11.31
CA ALA A 122 8.36 13.96 -12.59
C ALA A 122 8.16 15.47 -12.72
N VAL A 123 7.58 16.10 -11.69
CA VAL A 123 7.34 17.56 -11.66
C VAL A 123 8.65 18.35 -11.70
N MET A 124 9.70 17.87 -11.03
CA MET A 124 11.02 18.51 -11.08
C MET A 124 11.69 18.43 -12.45
N ARG A 125 11.48 17.31 -13.16
CA ARG A 125 12.04 17.10 -14.50
C ARG A 125 11.25 17.77 -15.60
N THR A 126 9.99 18.12 -15.37
CA THR A 126 9.20 18.84 -16.36
C THR A 126 9.79 20.24 -16.54
N ARG A 127 10.23 20.53 -17.76
CA ARG A 127 10.71 21.85 -18.12
C ARG A 127 9.60 22.89 -17.99
N VAL A 128 9.90 23.93 -17.25
CA VAL A 128 9.00 25.04 -17.01
C VAL A 128 9.00 26.00 -18.21
N CYS A 129 7.83 26.55 -18.57
CA CYS A 129 7.68 27.43 -19.74
C CYS A 129 8.16 28.87 -19.54
N ASP A 130 8.25 29.34 -18.29
CA ASP A 130 8.72 30.69 -17.94
C ASP A 130 10.21 30.72 -17.54
N VAL A 131 10.52 30.81 -16.24
CA VAL A 131 11.89 30.95 -15.73
C VAL A 131 12.25 29.69 -14.92
N PRO A 132 12.90 28.68 -15.52
CA PRO A 132 13.24 27.46 -14.82
C PRO A 132 14.33 27.72 -13.76
N THR A 133 14.30 26.97 -12.66
CA THR A 133 15.36 27.03 -11.64
C THR A 133 16.60 26.26 -12.10
N ALA A 134 17.79 26.73 -11.72
CA ALA A 134 19.03 26.03 -12.04
C ALA A 134 19.01 24.60 -11.51
N PHE A 135 18.49 24.38 -10.30
CA PHE A 135 18.35 23.04 -9.73
C PHE A 135 17.54 22.11 -10.64
N CYS A 136 16.32 22.48 -11.03
CA CYS A 136 15.48 21.62 -11.89
C CYS A 136 16.14 21.33 -13.25
N MET A 137 16.80 22.32 -13.86
CA MET A 137 17.49 22.14 -15.14
C MET A 137 18.68 21.17 -15.02
N HIS A 138 19.53 21.34 -14.01
CA HIS A 138 20.67 20.44 -13.76
C HIS A 138 20.19 19.03 -13.39
N TYR A 139 19.16 18.92 -12.55
CA TYR A 139 18.57 17.64 -12.17
C TYR A 139 17.96 16.88 -13.37
N ALA A 140 17.28 17.61 -14.26
CA ALA A 140 16.70 17.05 -15.48
C ALA A 140 17.75 16.69 -16.56
N GLY A 141 18.95 17.27 -16.49
CA GLY A 141 19.96 17.15 -17.55
C GLY A 141 19.71 18.07 -18.75
N ASP A 142 18.89 19.10 -18.60
CA ASP A 142 18.47 20.01 -19.70
C ASP A 142 19.41 21.22 -19.88
N VAL A 143 20.57 21.23 -19.21
CA VAL A 143 21.53 22.35 -19.25
C VAL A 143 22.51 22.17 -20.41
N GLU A 144 22.92 23.29 -21.02
CA GLU A 144 23.97 23.29 -22.05
C GLU A 144 25.32 22.80 -21.50
N GLY A 145 25.87 21.76 -22.10
CA GLY A 145 27.17 21.16 -21.75
C GLY A 145 27.12 19.64 -21.67
N PRO A 146 28.22 18.98 -21.30
CA PRO A 146 28.25 17.54 -21.04
C PRO A 146 27.64 17.23 -19.67
N VAL A 147 26.34 17.55 -19.50
CA VAL A 147 25.59 17.30 -18.27
C VAL A 147 24.66 16.11 -18.49
N GLN A 148 24.66 15.19 -17.55
CA GLN A 148 23.71 14.07 -17.54
C GLN A 148 22.62 14.30 -16.48
N PRO A 149 21.43 13.69 -16.64
CA PRO A 149 20.37 13.77 -15.66
C PRO A 149 20.78 13.14 -14.32
N TYR A 150 20.39 13.78 -13.23
CA TYR A 150 20.48 13.18 -11.89
C TYR A 150 19.20 12.46 -11.53
N GLY A 151 19.25 11.51 -10.60
CA GLY A 151 18.07 10.86 -10.08
C GLY A 151 18.37 9.95 -8.91
N PHE A 152 17.34 9.35 -8.33
CA PHE A 152 17.49 8.34 -7.29
C PHE A 152 16.86 7.04 -7.79
N THR A 153 17.42 5.93 -7.35
CA THR A 153 16.93 4.61 -7.72
C THR A 153 16.12 3.99 -6.58
N LEU A 154 15.28 3.01 -6.94
CA LEU A 154 14.58 2.14 -5.99
C LEU A 154 15.38 0.89 -5.62
N SER A 155 16.58 0.76 -6.20
CA SER A 155 17.35 -0.48 -6.32
C SER A 155 17.41 -1.26 -5.01
N GLY A 156 16.95 -2.52 -5.03
CA GLY A 156 17.16 -3.52 -3.96
C GLY A 156 16.11 -3.53 -2.85
N ASN A 157 15.31 -2.46 -2.70
CA ASN A 157 14.34 -2.38 -1.60
C ASN A 157 12.90 -2.43 -2.11
N PHE A 158 12.43 -1.49 -2.94
CA PHE A 158 10.98 -1.36 -3.18
C PHE A 158 10.43 -2.45 -4.10
N ASP A 159 11.18 -2.79 -5.15
CA ASP A 159 10.87 -3.88 -6.08
C ASP A 159 10.69 -5.20 -5.34
N ILE A 160 11.70 -5.60 -4.56
CA ILE A 160 11.73 -6.85 -3.78
C ILE A 160 10.69 -6.83 -2.66
N MET A 161 10.59 -5.75 -1.90
CA MET A 161 9.61 -5.66 -0.80
C MET A 161 8.18 -5.74 -1.30
N SER A 162 7.89 -5.01 -2.38
CA SER A 162 6.53 -4.87 -2.88
C SER A 162 5.97 -6.16 -3.49
N GLU A 163 6.81 -7.17 -3.74
CA GLU A 163 6.38 -8.52 -4.11
C GLU A 163 5.58 -9.22 -3.00
N THR A 164 5.87 -8.90 -1.74
CA THR A 164 5.22 -9.52 -0.56
C THR A 164 4.25 -8.58 0.16
N MET A 165 4.04 -7.38 -0.40
CA MET A 165 3.03 -6.44 0.07
C MET A 165 1.63 -6.93 -0.29
N LEU A 166 0.70 -6.79 0.66
CA LEU A 166 -0.68 -7.23 0.51
C LEU A 166 -1.54 -6.09 -0.06
N PHE A 167 -1.90 -6.17 -1.35
CA PHE A 167 -2.74 -5.18 -2.01
C PHE A 167 -4.18 -5.69 -2.17
N LEU A 168 -5.07 -5.29 -1.25
CA LEU A 168 -6.48 -5.66 -1.29
C LEU A 168 -7.32 -4.81 -2.25
N ASP A 169 -6.78 -3.68 -2.71
CA ASP A 169 -7.41 -2.80 -3.71
C ASP A 169 -6.68 -3.00 -5.05
N PRO A 170 -7.38 -3.37 -6.13
CA PRO A 170 -6.77 -3.53 -7.45
C PRO A 170 -6.08 -2.25 -7.94
N ASN A 171 -6.56 -1.07 -7.56
CA ASN A 171 -5.91 0.20 -7.90
C ASN A 171 -4.49 0.29 -7.34
N HIS A 172 -4.27 -0.19 -6.12
CA HIS A 172 -2.94 -0.17 -5.49
C HIS A 172 -1.95 -1.07 -6.23
N ALA A 173 -2.40 -2.24 -6.72
CA ALA A 173 -1.58 -3.11 -7.53
C ALA A 173 -1.22 -2.49 -8.90
N ALA A 174 -2.16 -1.80 -9.55
CA ALA A 174 -1.91 -1.07 -10.80
C ALA A 174 -0.91 0.07 -10.60
N VAL A 175 -1.13 0.92 -9.60
CA VAL A 175 -0.26 2.06 -9.29
C VAL A 175 1.14 1.62 -8.86
N ARG A 176 1.26 0.50 -8.13
CA ARG A 176 2.56 -0.12 -7.83
C ARG A 176 3.36 -0.37 -9.10
N ASN A 177 2.75 -0.99 -10.11
CA ASN A 177 3.44 -1.31 -11.36
C ASN A 177 3.87 -0.03 -12.10
N GLN A 178 3.06 1.03 -12.08
CA GLN A 178 3.42 2.32 -12.67
C GLN A 178 4.61 2.97 -11.96
N VAL A 179 4.64 2.93 -10.62
CA VAL A 179 5.79 3.42 -9.83
C VAL A 179 7.06 2.64 -10.16
N LEU A 180 6.97 1.30 -10.21
CA LEU A 180 8.11 0.43 -10.54
C LEU A 180 8.61 0.70 -11.96
N GLU A 181 7.71 0.75 -12.94
CA GLU A 181 8.05 1.02 -14.33
C GLU A 181 8.75 2.37 -14.48
N TYR A 182 8.17 3.43 -13.88
CA TYR A 182 8.73 4.77 -13.90
C TYR A 182 10.18 4.79 -13.41
N PHE A 183 10.43 4.32 -12.19
CA PHE A 183 11.76 4.40 -11.60
C PHE A 183 12.76 3.39 -12.17
N HIS A 184 12.31 2.21 -12.59
CA HIS A 184 13.21 1.25 -13.22
C HIS A 184 13.72 1.77 -14.55
N ARG A 185 12.84 2.31 -15.41
CA ARG A 185 13.24 2.97 -16.66
C ARG A 185 14.15 4.16 -16.42
N ARG A 186 13.92 4.91 -15.34
CA ARG A 186 14.83 6.00 -14.94
C ARG A 186 16.20 5.47 -14.53
N GLY A 187 16.26 4.39 -13.76
CA GLY A 187 17.50 3.75 -13.34
C GLY A 187 18.38 3.30 -14.50
N GLU A 188 17.80 2.84 -15.61
CA GLU A 188 18.54 2.43 -16.82
C GLU A 188 19.36 3.58 -17.46
N CYS A 189 19.05 4.84 -17.15
CA CYS A 189 19.72 6.02 -17.70
C CYS A 189 20.62 6.75 -16.69
N LEU A 190 20.76 6.22 -15.46
CA LEU A 190 21.53 6.86 -14.40
C LEU A 190 22.84 6.12 -14.15
N ASP A 191 23.95 6.84 -14.29
CA ASP A 191 25.25 6.37 -13.82
C ASP A 191 25.36 6.48 -12.29
N GLU A 192 26.28 5.73 -11.67
CA GLU A 192 26.56 5.82 -10.23
C GLU A 192 26.91 7.25 -9.79
N ALA A 193 27.63 7.99 -10.64
CA ALA A 193 28.04 9.38 -10.40
C ALA A 193 26.89 10.40 -10.48
N HIS A 194 25.72 10.00 -10.99
CA HIS A 194 24.51 10.83 -11.11
C HIS A 194 23.36 10.30 -10.24
N THR A 195 23.61 9.25 -9.46
CA THR A 195 22.63 8.71 -8.51
C THR A 195 22.75 9.43 -7.16
N VAL A 196 21.72 10.19 -6.80
CA VAL A 196 21.63 10.99 -5.57
C VAL A 196 20.80 10.31 -4.49
N PHE A 197 20.93 10.78 -3.25
CA PHE A 197 20.11 10.36 -2.09
C PHE A 197 20.19 8.87 -1.75
N GLN A 198 21.37 8.25 -1.83
CA GLN A 198 21.62 6.84 -1.54
C GLN A 198 21.68 6.53 -0.02
N PHE A 199 20.68 6.96 0.73
CA PHE A 199 20.61 6.83 2.20
C PHE A 199 20.66 5.37 2.72
N GLU A 200 20.21 4.42 1.91
CA GLU A 200 20.24 2.97 2.09
C GLU A 200 21.64 2.37 1.97
N GLN A 201 22.56 3.04 1.29
CA GLN A 201 23.96 2.60 1.20
C GLN A 201 24.76 3.24 2.33
N SER A 202 24.57 4.54 2.55
CA SER A 202 25.28 5.29 3.58
C SER A 202 24.53 6.56 3.96
N MET A 203 24.66 6.95 5.23
CA MET A 203 24.26 8.29 5.68
C MET A 203 25.34 9.34 5.38
N ALA A 204 26.42 9.00 4.68
CA ALA A 204 27.39 9.96 4.16
C ALA A 204 26.92 10.55 2.82
N PRO A 205 27.36 11.77 2.43
CA PRO A 205 27.14 12.29 1.08
C PRO A 205 27.66 11.32 0.01
N CYS A 206 26.79 10.87 -0.89
CA CYS A 206 27.22 9.99 -1.98
C CYS A 206 27.95 10.79 -3.09
N PRO A 207 28.66 10.12 -4.02
CA PRO A 207 29.30 10.80 -5.15
C PRO A 207 28.32 11.63 -5.98
N GLY A 208 27.10 11.13 -6.21
CA GLY A 208 26.05 11.86 -6.92
C GLY A 208 25.62 13.14 -6.19
N ASP A 209 25.42 13.08 -4.86
CA ASP A 209 25.09 14.26 -4.05
C ASP A 209 26.19 15.32 -4.18
N CYS A 210 27.45 14.90 -4.06
CA CYS A 210 28.61 15.78 -4.17
C CYS A 210 28.69 16.43 -5.55
N ASN A 211 28.50 15.65 -6.62
CA ASN A 211 28.56 16.15 -8.00
C ASN A 211 27.43 17.15 -8.29
N LEU A 212 26.20 16.86 -7.87
CA LEU A 212 25.06 17.75 -8.08
C LEU A 212 25.28 19.10 -7.37
N VAL A 213 25.67 19.06 -6.09
CA VAL A 213 25.97 20.27 -5.32
C VAL A 213 27.13 21.04 -5.94
N ASP A 214 28.19 20.35 -6.36
CA ASP A 214 29.35 20.97 -6.99
C ASP A 214 28.99 21.70 -8.29
N GLN A 215 28.20 21.06 -9.16
CA GLN A 215 27.72 21.67 -10.41
C GLN A 215 26.88 22.93 -10.15
N LEU A 216 25.99 22.89 -9.17
CA LEU A 216 25.16 24.05 -8.79
C LEU A 216 26.02 25.18 -8.22
N CYS A 217 27.00 24.86 -7.38
CA CYS A 217 27.94 25.84 -6.85
C CYS A 217 28.78 26.48 -7.97
N VAL A 218 29.24 25.70 -8.94
CA VAL A 218 29.96 26.23 -10.12
C VAL A 218 29.07 27.17 -10.94
N ARG A 219 27.81 26.79 -11.17
CA ARG A 219 26.87 27.59 -11.96
C ARG A 219 26.58 28.96 -11.34
N LEU A 220 26.54 29.04 -10.01
CA LEU A 220 26.15 30.25 -9.27
C LEU A 220 27.33 31.00 -8.66
N GLY A 221 28.54 30.45 -8.74
CA GLY A 221 29.74 31.02 -8.13
C GLY A 221 29.78 30.87 -6.60
N PHE A 222 29.11 29.86 -6.05
CA PHE A 222 29.13 29.57 -4.61
C PHE A 222 30.38 28.78 -4.17
N SER A 223 30.60 28.75 -2.86
CA SER A 223 31.70 27.99 -2.27
C SER A 223 31.51 26.48 -2.48
N ARG A 224 32.52 25.82 -3.04
CA ARG A 224 32.53 24.37 -3.33
C ARG A 224 33.00 23.52 -2.14
N VAL A 225 32.93 24.07 -0.93
CA VAL A 225 33.43 23.43 0.30
C VAL A 225 32.27 22.76 1.02
N GLU A 226 32.50 21.54 1.52
CA GLU A 226 31.56 20.76 2.36
C GLU A 226 30.16 20.56 1.72
N PRO A 227 30.06 19.75 0.64
CA PRO A 227 28.79 19.53 -0.06
C PRO A 227 27.69 18.99 0.86
N GLY A 228 28.05 18.21 1.88
CA GLY A 228 27.11 17.74 2.89
C GLY A 228 26.39 18.87 3.63
N GLN A 229 27.09 19.95 4.01
CA GLN A 229 26.47 21.08 4.72
C GLN A 229 25.53 21.91 3.82
N GLN A 230 25.82 21.97 2.52
CA GLN A 230 24.93 22.58 1.53
C GLN A 230 23.66 21.75 1.35
N LEU A 231 23.78 20.42 1.31
CA LEU A 231 22.63 19.54 1.18
C LEU A 231 21.79 19.48 2.44
N THR A 232 22.38 19.53 3.65
CA THR A 232 21.62 19.59 4.92
C THR A 232 20.91 20.92 5.12
N GLY A 233 21.45 22.01 4.56
CA GLY A 233 20.97 23.38 4.75
C GLY A 233 21.61 24.09 5.95
N GLU A 234 22.67 23.53 6.53
CA GLU A 234 23.54 24.24 7.49
C GLU A 234 24.18 25.45 6.80
N ARG A 235 24.57 25.29 5.54
CA ARG A 235 24.84 26.39 4.62
C ARG A 235 23.58 26.68 3.81
N ARG A 236 23.14 27.94 3.86
CA ARG A 236 21.83 28.34 3.30
C ARG A 236 21.86 28.77 1.83
N GLU A 237 23.04 28.84 1.23
CA GLU A 237 23.22 29.34 -0.15
C GLU A 237 22.34 28.59 -1.14
N LEU A 238 22.41 27.25 -1.16
CA LEU A 238 21.54 26.45 -2.03
C LEU A 238 20.12 26.33 -1.51
N SER A 239 19.89 26.23 -0.20
CA SER A 239 18.54 26.03 0.35
C SER A 239 17.63 27.25 0.17
N ASP A 240 18.19 28.45 0.24
CA ASP A 240 17.44 29.70 0.09
C ASP A 240 17.12 29.97 -1.39
N ASN A 241 18.00 29.55 -2.31
CA ASN A 241 17.79 29.71 -3.76
C ASN A 241 16.96 28.58 -4.39
N PHE A 242 17.11 27.35 -3.89
CA PHE A 242 16.45 26.14 -4.42
C PHE A 242 15.78 25.35 -3.28
N PRO A 243 14.70 25.87 -2.69
CA PRO A 243 13.97 25.17 -1.64
C PRO A 243 13.47 23.79 -2.10
N GLU A 244 13.19 23.62 -3.40
CA GLU A 244 12.75 22.38 -4.02
C GLU A 244 13.73 21.21 -3.78
N MET A 245 15.05 21.47 -3.77
CA MET A 245 16.07 20.46 -3.47
C MET A 245 15.84 19.81 -2.11
N GLY A 246 15.58 20.64 -1.09
CA GLY A 246 15.26 20.16 0.26
C GLY A 246 13.92 19.42 0.32
N MET A 247 12.95 19.79 -0.52
CA MET A 247 11.66 19.09 -0.60
C MET A 247 11.82 17.67 -1.15
N LEU A 248 12.59 17.50 -2.24
CA LEU A 248 12.86 16.18 -2.81
C LEU A 248 13.68 15.32 -1.86
N ARG A 249 14.76 15.87 -1.28
CA ARG A 249 15.58 15.18 -0.28
C ARG A 249 14.72 14.62 0.87
N ASP A 250 13.86 15.45 1.45
CA ASP A 250 12.98 15.03 2.54
C ASP A 250 12.01 13.92 2.12
N LEU A 251 11.44 14.01 0.90
CA LEU A 251 10.51 13.00 0.37
C LEU A 251 11.21 11.66 0.10
N VAL A 252 12.38 11.68 -0.53
CA VAL A 252 13.18 10.48 -0.79
C VAL A 252 13.63 9.83 0.51
N PHE A 253 14.07 10.63 1.49
CA PHE A 253 14.41 10.10 2.82
C PHE A 253 13.21 9.46 3.50
N LEU A 254 12.05 10.12 3.49
CA LEU A 254 10.83 9.56 4.08
C LEU A 254 10.41 8.27 3.37
N PHE A 255 10.53 8.20 2.04
CA PHE A 255 10.22 6.99 1.28
C PHE A 255 11.10 5.82 1.71
N LYS A 256 12.42 6.02 1.74
CA LYS A 256 13.39 5.01 2.18
C LYS A 256 13.21 4.64 3.66
N LEU A 257 12.89 5.60 4.52
CA LEU A 257 12.59 5.37 5.94
C LEU A 257 11.35 4.49 6.12
N MET A 258 10.27 4.76 5.40
CA MET A 258 9.03 3.97 5.49
C MET A 258 9.23 2.53 5.01
N MET A 259 10.28 2.28 4.23
CA MET A 259 10.64 0.96 3.73
C MET A 259 11.48 0.14 4.70
N VAL A 260 12.04 0.71 5.77
CA VAL A 260 12.88 -0.02 6.73
C VAL A 260 12.21 -1.29 7.30
N PRO A 261 12.90 -2.44 7.36
CA PRO A 261 12.25 -3.74 7.64
C PRO A 261 11.82 -3.93 9.10
N THR A 262 12.39 -3.17 10.04
CA THR A 262 12.21 -3.39 11.48
C THR A 262 11.46 -2.24 12.15
N THR A 263 10.61 -2.57 13.12
CA THR A 263 9.83 -1.57 13.88
C THR A 263 10.73 -0.65 14.70
N ASN A 264 11.86 -1.16 15.22
CA ASN A 264 12.79 -0.42 16.09
C ASN A 264 13.44 0.78 15.40
N ALA A 265 13.58 0.73 14.07
CA ALA A 265 14.18 1.80 13.29
C ALA A 265 13.15 2.87 12.87
N LEU A 266 11.85 2.55 12.93
CA LEU A 266 10.79 3.53 12.78
C LEU A 266 10.52 4.29 14.10
N PRO A 267 9.85 5.44 14.03
CA PRO A 267 9.30 6.09 15.21
C PRO A 267 8.28 5.20 15.93
N GLU A 268 8.21 5.33 17.25
CA GLU A 268 7.22 4.62 18.06
C GLU A 268 5.79 5.01 17.66
N VAL A 269 4.85 4.07 17.81
CA VAL A 269 3.44 4.33 17.54
C VAL A 269 2.89 5.23 18.65
N LYS A 270 2.74 6.52 18.33
CA LYS A 270 2.28 7.58 19.24
C LYS A 270 1.43 8.56 18.46
N ARG A 271 0.60 9.32 19.18
CA ARG A 271 -0.13 10.48 18.62
C ARG A 271 0.86 11.56 18.18
N TRP A 272 1.23 11.55 16.90
CA TRP A 272 2.16 12.48 16.28
C TRP A 272 1.44 13.64 15.62
N GLN A 273 2.01 14.83 15.77
CA GLN A 273 1.58 16.02 15.05
C GLN A 273 2.37 16.19 13.75
N PRO A 274 1.83 16.91 12.74
CA PRO A 274 2.55 17.18 11.50
C PRO A 274 3.91 17.87 11.71
N MET A 275 4.04 18.67 12.78
CA MET A 275 5.30 19.31 13.15
C MET A 275 6.36 18.30 13.60
N ASP A 276 5.95 17.21 14.26
CA ASP A 276 6.89 16.16 14.69
C ASP A 276 7.48 15.42 13.49
N ALA A 277 6.73 15.32 12.39
CA ALA A 277 7.19 14.72 11.14
C ALA A 277 8.15 15.62 10.32
N ALA A 278 8.40 16.86 10.76
CA ALA A 278 9.36 17.73 10.08
C ALA A 278 10.79 17.22 10.31
N LEU A 279 11.50 16.97 9.20
CA LEU A 279 12.88 16.49 9.23
C LEU A 279 13.85 17.65 9.42
N ASN A 280 14.68 17.56 10.45
CA ASN A 280 15.79 18.47 10.72
C ASN A 280 17.11 17.80 10.36
N TRP A 281 17.87 18.41 9.47
CA TRP A 281 19.11 17.87 8.94
C TRP A 281 20.30 18.61 9.54
N SER A 282 21.35 17.86 9.86
CA SER A 282 22.63 18.38 10.35
C SER A 282 23.76 17.44 9.94
N THR A 283 25.00 17.90 10.03
CA THR A 283 26.19 17.10 9.71
C THR A 283 26.98 16.80 10.98
N ASN A 284 27.38 15.54 11.18
CA ASN A 284 28.23 15.17 12.32
C ASN A 284 29.71 15.58 12.07
N LYS A 285 30.58 15.39 13.07
CA LYS A 285 32.02 15.71 12.95
C LYS A 285 32.75 14.92 11.85
N GLU A 286 32.18 13.80 11.43
CA GLU A 286 32.74 12.92 10.39
C GLU A 286 32.22 13.28 8.99
N GLY A 287 31.31 14.25 8.87
CA GLY A 287 30.69 14.63 7.59
C GLY A 287 29.41 13.86 7.24
N ASN A 288 28.93 12.97 8.12
CA ASN A 288 27.73 12.17 7.89
C ASN A 288 26.44 12.95 8.22
N TYR A 289 25.37 12.67 7.49
CA TYR A 289 24.03 13.21 7.73
C TYR A 289 23.44 12.68 9.04
N VAL A 290 22.91 13.61 9.82
CA VAL A 290 22.11 13.34 11.03
C VAL A 290 20.73 13.94 10.81
N VAL A 291 19.72 13.07 10.73
CA VAL A 291 18.33 13.46 10.50
C VAL A 291 17.54 13.27 11.79
N LYS A 292 16.86 14.32 12.24
CA LYS A 292 15.98 14.28 13.41
C LYS A 292 14.53 14.49 13.00
N GLY A 293 13.66 13.62 13.50
CA GLY A 293 12.21 13.71 13.32
C GLY A 293 11.53 12.82 14.35
N PHE A 294 10.29 13.13 14.70
CA PHE A 294 9.53 12.39 15.72
C PHE A 294 10.26 12.31 17.07
N GLY A 295 11.03 13.36 17.42
CA GLY A 295 11.83 13.40 18.65
C GLY A 295 12.97 12.37 18.72
N LYS A 296 13.37 11.75 17.59
CA LYS A 296 14.41 10.72 17.51
C LYS A 296 15.37 11.00 16.35
N ASP A 297 16.59 10.47 16.45
CA ASP A 297 17.52 10.39 15.33
C ASP A 297 17.08 9.27 14.38
N LEU A 298 16.74 9.63 13.15
CA LEU A 298 16.25 8.74 12.11
C LEU A 298 17.41 8.29 11.23
N LYS A 299 17.45 7.01 10.90
CA LYS A 299 18.46 6.41 10.01
C LYS A 299 17.82 5.37 9.11
N VAL A 300 18.26 5.34 7.86
CA VAL A 300 17.98 4.22 6.95
C VAL A 300 19.10 3.19 7.18
N PRO A 301 18.80 1.96 7.60
CA PRO A 301 19.82 0.93 7.79
C PRO A 301 20.56 0.61 6.49
N GLN A 302 21.87 0.36 6.59
CA GLN A 302 22.69 0.05 5.42
C GLN A 302 22.42 -1.36 4.90
N GLU A 303 22.28 -1.50 3.58
CA GLU A 303 22.29 -2.80 2.93
C GLU A 303 23.66 -3.46 3.05
N LYS A 304 23.70 -4.68 3.61
CA LYS A 304 24.89 -5.53 3.46
C LYS A 304 24.77 -6.23 2.12
N ALA A 305 25.54 -5.77 1.12
CA ALA A 305 25.67 -6.43 -0.17
C ALA A 305 26.10 -7.90 0.03
N LYS A 306 25.13 -8.82 -0.02
CA LYS A 306 25.37 -10.24 -0.24
C LYS A 306 24.50 -10.67 -1.41
N SER A 307 25.14 -11.28 -2.39
CA SER A 307 24.51 -11.92 -3.54
C SER A 307 23.47 -12.94 -3.07
N GLY A 308 22.17 -12.61 -3.17
CA GLY A 308 21.09 -13.58 -3.01
C GLY A 308 19.82 -13.02 -2.39
N GLY A 309 18.81 -12.80 -3.24
CA GLY A 309 17.37 -12.87 -2.94
C GLY A 309 16.78 -12.04 -1.80
N PHE A 310 15.44 -12.03 -1.75
CA PHE A 310 14.55 -11.45 -0.72
C PHE A 310 15.02 -11.64 0.74
N MET A 311 15.81 -12.69 0.99
CA MET A 311 16.20 -13.17 2.31
C MET A 311 17.37 -12.42 2.96
N SER A 312 18.09 -11.55 2.23
CA SER A 312 19.17 -10.74 2.83
C SER A 312 18.64 -9.48 3.55
N TRP A 313 17.42 -9.05 3.21
CA TRP A 313 16.82 -7.79 3.64
C TRP A 313 15.76 -7.95 4.75
N VAL A 314 15.08 -9.10 4.80
CA VAL A 314 14.24 -9.47 5.94
C VAL A 314 15.17 -9.87 7.10
N PRO A 315 15.00 -9.29 8.32
CA PRO A 315 15.82 -9.66 9.47
C PRO A 315 15.73 -11.17 9.65
N ASN A 316 16.89 -11.83 9.76
CA ASN A 316 16.97 -13.26 10.01
C ASN A 316 16.22 -13.56 11.32
N PRO A 317 15.04 -14.21 11.30
CA PRO A 317 14.29 -14.48 12.53
C PRO A 317 15.05 -15.41 13.47
N PHE A 318 16.08 -16.09 12.94
CA PHE A 318 16.78 -17.21 13.56
C PHE A 318 18.20 -16.85 14.04
N GLY A 319 18.59 -15.57 14.01
CA GLY A 319 19.93 -15.12 14.37
C GLY A 319 19.97 -13.90 15.30
N GLY A 320 20.03 -14.15 16.61
CA GLY A 320 20.60 -13.28 17.66
C GLY A 320 20.31 -11.77 17.64
N LYS A 321 19.46 -11.34 18.59
CA LYS A 321 18.89 -10.01 18.91
C LYS A 321 17.57 -9.69 18.18
N GLU A 322 16.53 -9.52 19.01
CA GLU A 322 15.10 -9.35 18.72
C GLU A 322 14.78 -8.07 17.92
N ASP A 323 14.98 -8.09 16.60
CA ASP A 323 14.41 -7.06 15.74
C ASP A 323 13.05 -7.53 15.20
N THR A 324 11.96 -7.03 15.82
CA THR A 324 10.60 -7.32 15.37
C THR A 324 10.37 -6.74 13.97
N PRO A 325 9.85 -7.54 13.02
CA PRO A 325 9.54 -7.04 11.69
C PRO A 325 8.45 -5.96 11.76
N ARG A 326 8.52 -4.99 10.84
CA ARG A 326 7.61 -3.84 10.77
C ARG A 326 6.13 -4.24 10.63
N ALA A 327 5.89 -5.32 9.90
CA ALA A 327 4.59 -5.92 9.70
C ALA A 327 4.74 -7.44 9.74
N ALA A 328 3.65 -8.17 9.91
CA ALA A 328 3.67 -9.63 9.85
C ALA A 328 4.23 -10.10 8.49
N LEU A 329 5.02 -11.18 8.53
CA LEU A 329 5.67 -11.77 7.35
C LEU A 329 4.63 -12.38 6.39
N SER A 330 5.02 -12.56 5.12
CA SER A 330 4.15 -13.18 4.12
C SER A 330 3.94 -14.65 4.45
N LYS A 331 2.69 -15.04 4.69
CA LYS A 331 2.35 -16.45 4.83
C LYS A 331 2.35 -17.21 3.50
N ALA A 332 2.40 -16.51 2.36
CA ALA A 332 2.64 -17.21 1.11
C ALA A 332 4.11 -17.64 0.97
N ASP A 333 5.03 -17.13 1.79
CA ASP A 333 6.43 -17.56 1.77
C ASP A 333 6.64 -18.88 2.51
N PRO A 334 7.07 -19.97 1.84
CA PRO A 334 7.29 -21.26 2.49
C PRO A 334 8.27 -21.15 3.67
N SER A 335 9.25 -20.24 3.58
CA SER A 335 10.19 -20.03 4.68
C SER A 335 9.54 -19.50 5.96
N THR A 336 8.49 -18.69 5.80
CA THR A 336 7.72 -18.15 6.92
C THR A 336 6.83 -19.24 7.54
N LEU A 337 6.28 -20.15 6.72
CA LEU A 337 5.40 -21.21 7.18
C LEU A 337 6.13 -22.35 7.89
N VAL A 338 7.33 -22.68 7.41
CA VAL A 338 8.15 -23.77 7.94
C VAL A 338 9.08 -23.30 9.05
N GLU A 339 9.28 -21.98 9.17
CA GLU A 339 10.26 -21.39 10.09
C GLU A 339 11.71 -21.83 9.78
N GLU A 340 12.00 -22.16 8.52
CA GLU A 340 13.33 -22.51 8.02
C GLU A 340 13.56 -21.85 6.66
N GLN A 341 14.83 -21.68 6.25
CA GLN A 341 15.15 -21.03 4.99
C GLN A 341 14.87 -21.95 3.80
N VAL A 342 13.89 -21.59 2.97
CA VAL A 342 13.50 -22.33 1.76
C VAL A 342 13.71 -21.48 0.53
N SER A 343 14.64 -21.89 -0.33
CA SER A 343 14.91 -21.21 -1.61
C SER A 343 14.33 -21.98 -2.79
N THR A 344 14.43 -23.31 -2.81
CA THR A 344 13.96 -24.19 -3.90
C THR A 344 12.98 -25.24 -3.39
N GLU A 345 12.37 -25.98 -4.33
CA GLU A 345 11.54 -27.15 -4.01
C GLU A 345 12.36 -28.24 -3.29
N ASP A 346 13.62 -28.43 -3.70
CA ASP A 346 14.53 -29.43 -3.12
C ASP A 346 14.80 -29.15 -1.63
N ASP A 347 14.87 -27.87 -1.23
CA ASP A 347 15.07 -27.49 0.17
C ASP A 347 13.92 -28.00 1.07
N LEU A 348 12.69 -28.07 0.53
CA LEU A 348 11.51 -28.58 1.27
C LEU A 348 11.61 -30.06 1.59
N LEU A 349 12.34 -30.85 0.79
CA LEU A 349 12.50 -32.28 1.01
C LEU A 349 13.34 -32.60 2.25
N TYR A 350 14.18 -31.64 2.68
CA TYR A 350 15.08 -31.81 3.84
C TYR A 350 14.49 -31.27 5.15
N ILE A 351 13.28 -30.70 5.10
CA ILE A 351 12.63 -30.12 6.27
C ILE A 351 12.00 -31.23 7.12
N GLU A 352 12.40 -31.30 8.39
CA GLU A 352 11.91 -32.32 9.32
C GLU A 352 10.49 -32.05 9.82
N LYS A 353 10.09 -30.77 9.93
CA LYS A 353 8.81 -30.35 10.51
C LYS A 353 8.01 -29.49 9.55
N LEU A 354 7.04 -30.11 8.89
CA LEU A 354 6.08 -29.40 8.04
C LEU A 354 4.92 -28.83 8.88
N PRO A 355 4.34 -27.69 8.46
CA PRO A 355 3.19 -27.09 9.13
C PRO A 355 1.97 -28.02 9.06
N SER A 356 1.34 -28.29 10.20
CA SER A 356 0.17 -29.19 10.24
C SER A 356 -1.18 -28.49 9.99
N PHE A 357 -1.20 -27.16 9.88
CA PHE A 357 -2.41 -26.35 9.67
C PHE A 357 -3.59 -26.74 10.59
N GLY A 358 -3.30 -26.92 11.88
CA GLY A 358 -4.29 -27.42 12.85
C GLY A 358 -4.66 -28.90 12.67
N LYS A 359 -3.74 -29.72 12.15
CA LYS A 359 -3.91 -31.14 11.79
C LYS A 359 -4.94 -31.41 10.69
N ARG A 360 -5.27 -30.41 9.88
CA ARG A 360 -6.27 -30.53 8.80
C ARG A 360 -5.67 -30.97 7.47
N LEU A 361 -4.38 -30.75 7.25
CA LEU A 361 -3.66 -31.25 6.09
C LEU A 361 -2.76 -32.42 6.49
N SER A 362 -2.68 -33.42 5.62
CA SER A 362 -1.70 -34.50 5.76
C SER A 362 -0.29 -33.95 5.53
N ALA A 363 0.75 -34.62 6.07
CA ALA A 363 2.14 -34.20 5.86
C ALA A 363 2.47 -34.08 4.36
N ARG A 364 1.97 -35.02 3.55
CA ARG A 364 2.11 -35.00 2.09
C ARG A 364 1.42 -33.79 1.44
N ASP A 365 0.22 -33.45 1.89
CA ASP A 365 -0.52 -32.30 1.35
C ASP A 365 0.11 -30.98 1.78
N SER A 366 0.67 -30.90 2.98
CA SER A 366 1.42 -29.74 3.46
C SER A 366 2.70 -29.52 2.67
N GLU A 367 3.46 -30.59 2.41
CA GLU A 367 4.67 -30.55 1.58
C GLU A 367 4.33 -30.03 0.18
N LEU A 368 3.31 -30.62 -0.45
CA LEU A 368 2.85 -30.23 -1.78
C LEU A 368 2.40 -28.77 -1.85
N LEU A 369 1.68 -28.28 -0.83
CA LEU A 369 1.29 -26.88 -0.74
C LEU A 369 2.51 -25.97 -0.66
N CYS A 370 3.49 -26.30 0.20
CA CYS A 370 4.74 -25.54 0.31
C CYS A 370 5.52 -25.53 -1.01
N GLN A 371 5.57 -26.66 -1.72
CA GLN A 371 6.19 -26.76 -3.06
C GLN A 371 5.51 -25.81 -4.05
N TYR A 372 4.17 -25.76 -4.08
CA TYR A 372 3.44 -24.81 -4.94
C TYR A 372 3.76 -23.35 -4.62
N LEU A 373 4.03 -23.02 -3.35
CA LEU A 373 4.41 -21.67 -2.94
C LEU A 373 5.83 -21.27 -3.44
N THR A 374 6.70 -22.23 -3.76
CA THR A 374 8.03 -21.95 -4.35
C THR A 374 7.99 -21.58 -5.84
N ALA A 375 6.83 -21.73 -6.49
CA ALA A 375 6.60 -21.46 -7.92
C ALA A 375 5.76 -20.17 -8.14
N PRO A 376 6.34 -18.96 -7.98
CA PRO A 376 5.59 -17.71 -7.88
C PRO A 376 4.68 -17.37 -9.07
N TYR A 377 5.03 -17.82 -10.28
CA TYR A 377 4.36 -17.49 -11.54
C TYR A 377 3.08 -18.31 -11.82
N ILE A 378 2.98 -19.53 -11.27
CA ILE A 378 1.80 -20.42 -11.40
C ILE A 378 1.17 -20.74 -10.03
N ARG A 379 1.63 -20.08 -8.97
CA ARG A 379 1.17 -20.29 -7.59
C ARG A 379 -0.35 -20.17 -7.45
N ILE A 380 -0.94 -19.12 -8.00
CA ILE A 380 -2.39 -18.84 -7.87
C ILE A 380 -3.24 -20.02 -8.39
N PRO A 381 -3.12 -20.45 -9.66
CA PRO A 381 -3.93 -21.57 -10.15
C PRO A 381 -3.63 -22.88 -9.42
N LEU A 382 -2.36 -23.14 -9.04
CA LEU A 382 -2.00 -24.37 -8.30
C LEU A 382 -2.66 -24.42 -6.91
N VAL A 383 -2.57 -23.34 -6.14
CA VAL A 383 -3.14 -23.26 -4.79
C VAL A 383 -4.67 -23.26 -4.83
N LEU A 384 -5.28 -22.52 -5.77
CA LEU A 384 -6.73 -22.54 -5.93
C LEU A 384 -7.25 -23.93 -6.32
N GLN A 385 -6.59 -24.61 -7.27
CA GLN A 385 -6.95 -25.97 -7.65
C GLN A 385 -6.75 -26.97 -6.51
N PHE A 386 -5.72 -26.78 -5.69
CA PHE A 386 -5.46 -27.61 -4.51
C PHE A 386 -6.62 -27.56 -3.51
N PHE A 387 -7.15 -26.35 -3.21
CA PHE A 387 -8.25 -26.17 -2.27
C PHE A 387 -9.65 -26.37 -2.87
N ALA A 388 -9.81 -26.26 -4.20
CA ALA A 388 -11.07 -26.57 -4.90
C ALA A 388 -11.41 -28.08 -4.93
N ASN A 389 -10.60 -28.91 -4.28
CA ASN A 389 -10.89 -30.32 -4.06
C ASN A 389 -11.76 -30.49 -2.81
N GLU A 390 -12.86 -31.23 -2.93
CA GLU A 390 -13.83 -31.48 -1.85
C GLU A 390 -13.19 -32.05 -0.59
N THR A 391 -12.12 -32.84 -0.72
CA THR A 391 -11.42 -33.43 0.43
C THR A 391 -10.55 -32.43 1.20
N ARG A 392 -10.18 -31.30 0.59
CA ARG A 392 -9.22 -30.33 1.13
C ARG A 392 -9.86 -28.99 1.49
N ILE A 393 -11.10 -28.74 1.06
CA ILE A 393 -11.80 -27.48 1.33
C ILE A 393 -11.91 -27.18 2.84
N HIS A 394 -12.08 -28.21 3.67
CA HIS A 394 -12.13 -28.10 5.13
C HIS A 394 -10.85 -27.53 5.76
N ALA A 395 -9.70 -27.60 5.07
CA ALA A 395 -8.46 -26.98 5.55
C ALA A 395 -8.55 -25.45 5.63
N LEU A 396 -9.46 -24.83 4.85
CA LEU A 396 -9.72 -23.39 4.86
C LEU A 396 -10.46 -22.90 6.11
N GLU A 397 -10.90 -23.79 7.00
CA GLU A 397 -11.38 -23.39 8.34
C GLU A 397 -10.23 -22.91 9.24
N SER A 398 -8.98 -23.24 8.92
CA SER A 398 -7.83 -22.78 9.69
C SER A 398 -7.44 -21.34 9.30
N SER A 399 -7.22 -20.49 10.30
CA SER A 399 -6.76 -19.10 10.10
C SER A 399 -5.41 -19.00 9.38
N ASP A 400 -4.59 -20.04 9.50
CA ASP A 400 -3.30 -20.12 8.81
C ASP A 400 -3.50 -20.36 7.31
N CYS A 401 -4.29 -21.37 6.89
CA CYS A 401 -4.59 -21.56 5.47
C CYS A 401 -5.34 -20.38 4.84
N GLN A 402 -6.21 -19.69 5.60
CA GLN A 402 -6.89 -18.48 5.11
C GLN A 402 -5.91 -17.34 4.87
N GLY A 403 -4.96 -17.15 5.80
CA GLY A 403 -3.88 -16.19 5.65
C GLY A 403 -3.03 -16.50 4.43
N ASP A 404 -2.63 -17.76 4.23
CA ASP A 404 -1.88 -18.22 3.05
C ASP A 404 -2.63 -17.88 1.76
N ARG A 405 -3.94 -18.17 1.71
CA ARG A 405 -4.77 -17.89 0.53
C ARG A 405 -4.83 -16.40 0.21
N HIS A 406 -5.02 -15.53 1.21
CA HIS A 406 -5.04 -14.08 0.98
C HIS A 406 -3.69 -13.57 0.48
N CYS A 407 -2.59 -14.10 1.04
CA CYS A 407 -1.24 -13.79 0.56
C CYS A 407 -1.01 -14.30 -0.86
N VAL A 408 -1.50 -15.49 -1.18
CA VAL A 408 -1.33 -16.10 -2.50
C VAL A 408 -2.04 -15.29 -3.59
N LEU A 409 -3.25 -14.81 -3.30
CA LEU A 409 -4.08 -14.08 -4.27
C LEU A 409 -3.68 -12.60 -4.40
N PHE A 410 -3.38 -11.93 -3.29
CA PHE A 410 -3.27 -10.47 -3.25
C PHE A 410 -1.83 -9.94 -3.07
N GLU A 411 -0.83 -10.82 -3.00
CA GLU A 411 0.58 -10.42 -3.12
C GLU A 411 1.05 -10.51 -4.57
N ALA A 412 1.83 -9.51 -4.99
CA ALA A 412 2.30 -9.36 -6.35
C ALA A 412 3.53 -10.24 -6.69
N ARG A 413 3.72 -11.36 -5.97
CA ARG A 413 4.97 -12.15 -5.80
C ARG A 413 5.65 -12.74 -7.05
N SER A 414 5.29 -12.32 -8.26
CA SER A 414 6.15 -12.59 -9.41
C SER A 414 7.27 -11.55 -9.45
N LEU A 415 8.48 -12.00 -9.77
CA LEU A 415 9.58 -11.14 -10.18
C LEU A 415 9.03 -10.15 -11.22
N TRP A 416 9.13 -8.85 -10.91
CA TRP A 416 8.71 -7.81 -11.83
C TRP A 416 9.76 -7.67 -12.94
N GLN A 417 9.31 -7.63 -14.19
CA GLN A 417 10.21 -7.47 -15.33
C GLN A 417 9.75 -6.36 -16.26
N ASN A 418 10.68 -5.52 -16.68
CA ASN A 418 10.41 -4.41 -17.60
C ASN A 418 10.32 -4.84 -19.07
N ARG A 419 10.93 -5.97 -19.47
CA ARG A 419 11.01 -6.42 -20.87
C ARG A 419 10.00 -7.53 -21.13
N ALA A 420 9.53 -7.64 -22.38
CA ALA A 420 8.67 -8.75 -22.77
C ALA A 420 9.55 -10.00 -22.77
N GLY A 421 9.27 -10.96 -21.89
CA GLY A 421 9.99 -12.23 -21.87
C GLY A 421 9.81 -12.94 -23.21
N HIS A 422 10.89 -13.51 -23.74
CA HIS A 422 10.75 -14.47 -24.83
C HIS A 422 10.16 -15.75 -24.27
N LEU A 423 9.16 -16.33 -24.96
CA LEU A 423 8.65 -17.66 -24.61
C LEU A 423 9.82 -18.65 -24.54
N PRO A 424 10.01 -19.37 -23.43
CA PRO A 424 11.16 -20.25 -23.28
C PRO A 424 11.05 -21.44 -24.23
N ASN A 425 12.07 -21.65 -25.06
CA ASN A 425 12.15 -22.76 -26.02
C ASN A 425 12.66 -24.07 -25.39
N SER A 426 13.06 -24.09 -24.11
CA SER A 426 13.50 -25.30 -23.37
C SER A 426 13.49 -25.10 -21.84
N CYS A 427 13.32 -26.20 -21.09
CA CYS A 427 13.28 -26.28 -19.62
C CYS A 427 14.45 -27.15 -19.12
N PRO A 428 15.14 -26.86 -17.98
CA PRO A 428 14.92 -25.82 -16.97
C PRO A 428 15.82 -24.56 -17.12
N ARG A 429 15.34 -23.39 -16.66
CA ARG A 429 16.07 -22.09 -16.70
C ARG A 429 15.94 -21.28 -15.39
N PRO A 430 16.81 -20.27 -15.14
CA PRO A 430 16.77 -19.42 -13.95
C PRO A 430 15.43 -18.69 -13.77
N ARG A 431 15.00 -18.50 -12.51
CA ARG A 431 13.73 -17.85 -12.11
C ARG A 431 13.46 -16.51 -12.80
N GLU A 432 14.50 -15.77 -13.13
CA GLU A 432 14.42 -14.51 -13.87
C GLU A 432 13.66 -14.65 -15.19
N HIS A 433 13.74 -15.77 -15.91
CA HIS A 433 13.05 -15.90 -17.21
C HIS A 433 11.52 -16.10 -17.11
N LEU A 434 10.98 -16.30 -15.91
CA LEU A 434 9.54 -16.55 -15.64
C LEU A 434 8.85 -15.33 -15.01
N ALA A 435 9.58 -14.22 -14.92
CA ALA A 435 9.13 -12.94 -14.42
C ALA A 435 8.23 -12.21 -15.43
N GLY A 436 7.26 -11.44 -14.93
CA GLY A 436 6.25 -10.76 -15.74
C GLY A 436 6.17 -9.26 -15.43
N ARG A 437 5.69 -8.47 -16.39
CA ARG A 437 5.50 -7.01 -16.25
C ARG A 437 4.47 -6.60 -15.20
N ALA A 438 3.53 -7.49 -14.87
CA ALA A 438 2.36 -7.20 -14.06
C ALA A 438 2.24 -8.04 -12.77
N GLY A 439 3.29 -8.72 -12.31
CA GLY A 439 3.13 -9.53 -11.10
C GLY A 439 2.30 -10.81 -11.36
N SER A 440 1.60 -11.24 -10.31
CA SER A 440 0.56 -12.29 -10.33
C SER A 440 -0.60 -12.02 -11.30
N CYS A 441 -0.79 -10.78 -11.74
CA CYS A 441 -1.84 -10.43 -12.69
C CYS A 441 -1.60 -11.09 -14.07
N SER A 442 -0.37 -11.13 -14.60
CA SER A 442 -0.14 -11.62 -15.97
C SER A 442 -0.57 -13.07 -16.20
N ALA A 443 -0.47 -13.94 -15.18
CA ALA A 443 -0.96 -15.33 -15.26
C ALA A 443 -2.49 -15.42 -15.28
N SER A 444 -3.18 -14.51 -14.56
CA SER A 444 -4.64 -14.45 -14.50
C SER A 444 -5.26 -13.90 -15.79
N TRP A 445 -4.58 -12.95 -16.47
CA TRP A 445 -5.07 -12.35 -17.71
C TRP A 445 -4.79 -13.20 -18.96
N CYS A 446 -3.64 -13.88 -19.02
CA CYS A 446 -3.30 -14.74 -20.15
C CYS A 446 -4.02 -16.10 -20.11
N THR A 447 -4.44 -16.57 -18.92
CA THR A 447 -5.17 -17.83 -18.74
C THR A 447 -6.28 -17.73 -17.69
N PRO A 448 -7.31 -16.89 -17.89
CA PRO A 448 -8.34 -16.62 -16.89
C PRO A 448 -9.06 -17.90 -16.43
N GLY A 449 -9.35 -18.82 -17.36
CA GLY A 449 -10.03 -20.09 -17.02
C GLY A 449 -9.31 -20.97 -15.99
N ARG A 450 -7.97 -20.88 -15.88
CA ARG A 450 -7.19 -21.67 -14.89
C ARG A 450 -7.27 -21.10 -13.48
N VAL A 451 -7.67 -19.85 -13.33
CA VAL A 451 -7.86 -19.18 -12.04
C VAL A 451 -9.35 -19.14 -11.68
N LEU A 452 -10.19 -18.73 -12.63
CA LEU A 452 -11.63 -18.56 -12.43
C LEU A 452 -12.34 -19.90 -12.22
N GLY A 453 -12.02 -20.94 -12.99
CA GLY A 453 -12.69 -22.24 -12.87
C GLY A 453 -12.54 -22.87 -11.46
N PRO A 454 -11.33 -22.98 -10.90
CA PRO A 454 -11.15 -23.43 -9.52
C PRO A 454 -11.81 -22.52 -8.49
N LEU A 455 -11.80 -21.19 -8.71
CA LEU A 455 -12.43 -20.23 -7.80
C LEU A 455 -13.96 -20.38 -7.76
N GLU A 456 -14.60 -20.45 -8.93
CA GLU A 456 -16.03 -20.73 -9.07
C GLU A 456 -16.38 -22.05 -8.40
N LYS A 457 -15.61 -23.12 -8.67
CA LYS A 457 -15.81 -24.41 -8.00
C LYS A 457 -15.69 -24.30 -6.47
N LEU A 458 -14.75 -23.51 -5.96
CA LEU A 458 -14.57 -23.31 -4.51
C LEU A 458 -15.78 -22.59 -3.90
N LEU A 459 -16.34 -21.62 -4.60
CA LEU A 459 -17.57 -20.92 -4.21
C LEU A 459 -18.81 -21.83 -4.31
N ASP A 460 -18.93 -22.65 -5.35
CA ASP A 460 -20.05 -23.59 -5.54
C ASP A 460 -20.01 -24.75 -4.54
N THR A 461 -18.83 -25.26 -4.22
CA THR A 461 -18.66 -26.35 -3.24
C THR A 461 -18.88 -25.86 -1.81
N SER A 462 -18.64 -24.57 -1.54
CA SER A 462 -18.98 -23.94 -0.26
C SER A 462 -20.42 -23.41 -0.20
N GLY A 463 -21.04 -23.12 -1.35
CA GLY A 463 -22.41 -22.62 -1.48
C GLY A 463 -23.25 -23.44 -2.46
N ALA A 464 -24.06 -24.37 -1.95
CA ALA A 464 -24.88 -25.27 -2.76
C ALA A 464 -25.78 -24.57 -3.82
N HIS A 465 -25.70 -25.08 -5.06
CA HIS A 465 -26.53 -25.08 -6.31
C HIS A 465 -27.50 -23.94 -6.77
N GLY A 466 -27.34 -23.51 -8.04
CA GLY A 466 -28.27 -22.77 -8.97
C GLY A 466 -28.42 -21.24 -8.76
N HIS A 467 -28.65 -20.31 -9.71
CA HIS A 467 -28.92 -20.24 -11.17
C HIS A 467 -28.64 -18.78 -11.66
N GLU A 468 -28.76 -18.53 -12.98
CA GLU A 468 -28.21 -17.44 -13.85
C GLU A 468 -28.95 -16.07 -13.93
N GLU A 469 -28.26 -15.09 -14.57
CA GLU A 469 -28.66 -13.85 -15.32
C GLU A 469 -28.70 -12.52 -14.51
N ILE A 470 -28.22 -11.32 -14.91
CA ILE A 470 -27.68 -10.57 -16.10
C ILE A 470 -26.90 -9.36 -15.52
N HIS A 471 -25.78 -8.88 -16.11
CA HIS A 471 -25.58 -7.43 -16.38
C HIS A 471 -24.31 -7.09 -17.18
N SER A 472 -24.49 -6.38 -18.29
CA SER A 472 -23.45 -5.90 -19.19
C SER A 472 -23.58 -4.38 -19.42
N GLN A 473 -22.86 -3.58 -18.65
CA GLN A 473 -22.76 -2.12 -18.88
C GLN A 473 -21.32 -1.60 -19.01
N TRP A 474 -20.32 -2.48 -18.98
CA TRP A 474 -18.89 -2.12 -19.07
C TRP A 474 -18.40 -1.91 -20.51
N ILE A 475 -19.31 -1.92 -21.50
CA ILE A 475 -19.06 -2.30 -22.90
C ILE A 475 -18.37 -1.24 -23.79
N GLN A 476 -18.09 0.00 -23.37
CA GLN A 476 -17.75 1.05 -24.35
C GLN A 476 -16.44 1.84 -24.15
N ARG A 477 -15.35 1.25 -23.67
CA ARG A 477 -14.04 1.97 -23.68
C ARG A 477 -12.91 1.11 -24.23
N GLY A 478 -12.80 1.13 -25.56
CA GLY A 478 -11.68 0.56 -26.32
C GLY A 478 -10.44 1.47 -26.33
N GLU A 479 -9.28 0.82 -26.51
CA GLU A 479 -7.95 1.29 -26.98
C GLU A 479 -7.29 2.55 -26.39
N GLU A 480 -8.01 3.38 -25.63
CA GLU A 480 -7.53 4.62 -25.00
C GLU A 480 -7.89 4.60 -23.50
N GLY A 481 -7.21 3.75 -22.73
CA GLY A 481 -7.27 3.83 -21.27
C GLY A 481 -6.81 5.23 -20.81
N PRO A 482 -7.57 5.94 -19.96
CA PRO A 482 -7.20 7.28 -19.53
C PRO A 482 -5.82 7.28 -18.86
N VAL A 483 -5.00 8.28 -19.17
CA VAL A 483 -3.78 8.55 -18.40
C VAL A 483 -4.19 9.10 -17.05
N GLY A 484 -4.34 8.21 -16.07
CA GLY A 484 -4.76 8.53 -14.71
C GLY A 484 -4.19 7.54 -13.70
N SER A 485 -4.43 7.81 -12.43
CA SER A 485 -4.23 6.86 -11.33
C SER A 485 -5.51 6.08 -11.11
N GLY A 486 -5.52 4.77 -11.36
CA GLY A 486 -6.71 3.94 -11.15
C GLY A 486 -6.68 2.64 -11.93
N TRP A 487 -7.73 1.83 -11.79
CA TRP A 487 -7.89 0.54 -12.46
C TRP A 487 -8.06 0.68 -13.98
N GLU A 488 -8.50 1.85 -14.45
CA GLU A 488 -8.60 2.22 -15.87
C GLU A 488 -7.24 2.66 -16.45
N ALA A 489 -6.20 2.75 -15.62
CA ALA A 489 -4.93 3.30 -16.04
C ALA A 489 -4.14 2.34 -16.91
N TRP A 490 -3.42 2.91 -17.86
CA TRP A 490 -2.60 2.14 -18.78
C TRP A 490 -1.48 1.38 -18.03
N LEU A 491 -1.35 0.08 -18.35
CA LEU A 491 -0.30 -0.81 -17.88
C LEU A 491 0.41 -1.43 -19.09
N HIS A 492 1.71 -1.19 -19.21
CA HIS A 492 2.49 -1.65 -20.36
C HIS A 492 2.50 -3.20 -20.46
N GLY A 493 2.09 -3.73 -21.60
CA GLY A 493 2.24 -5.16 -21.91
C GLY A 493 1.15 -6.08 -21.34
N LEU A 494 0.03 -5.51 -20.88
CA LEU A 494 -1.20 -6.24 -20.61
C LEU A 494 -2.14 -6.08 -21.81
N GLU A 495 -1.96 -6.92 -22.83
CA GLU A 495 -2.91 -7.05 -23.94
C GLU A 495 -3.92 -8.14 -23.58
N VAL A 496 -5.15 -7.76 -23.27
CA VAL A 496 -6.23 -8.70 -22.98
C VAL A 496 -6.94 -9.02 -24.29
N THR A 497 -7.06 -10.30 -24.62
CA THR A 497 -7.81 -10.72 -25.81
C THR A 497 -9.32 -10.58 -25.55
N GLU A 498 -10.10 -10.29 -26.59
CA GLU A 498 -11.57 -10.20 -26.49
C GLU A 498 -12.18 -11.46 -25.83
N ALA A 499 -11.69 -12.65 -26.19
CA ALA A 499 -12.12 -13.90 -25.58
C ALA A 499 -11.79 -14.00 -24.07
N ALA A 500 -10.63 -13.49 -23.64
CA ALA A 500 -10.28 -13.42 -22.23
C ALA A 500 -11.18 -12.43 -21.48
N TYR A 501 -11.52 -11.31 -22.11
CA TYR A 501 -12.42 -10.30 -21.58
C TYR A 501 -13.84 -10.85 -21.38
N GLU A 502 -14.42 -11.51 -22.39
CA GLU A 502 -15.75 -12.13 -22.29
C GLU A 502 -15.82 -13.16 -21.15
N MET A 503 -14.79 -14.00 -21.00
CA MET A 503 -14.71 -14.96 -19.89
C MET A 503 -14.69 -14.26 -18.53
N LEU A 504 -13.90 -13.18 -18.37
CA LEU A 504 -13.81 -12.43 -17.13
C LEU A 504 -15.15 -11.74 -16.78
N ALA A 505 -15.83 -11.19 -17.77
CA ALA A 505 -17.13 -10.54 -17.60
C ALA A 505 -18.19 -11.54 -17.11
N LEU A 506 -18.28 -12.70 -17.76
CA LEU A 506 -19.22 -13.77 -17.39
C LEU A 506 -18.93 -14.31 -15.98
N SER A 507 -17.67 -14.62 -15.66
CA SER A 507 -17.30 -15.10 -14.33
C SER A 507 -17.59 -14.07 -13.23
N ARG A 508 -17.31 -12.78 -13.48
CA ARG A 508 -17.64 -11.72 -12.54
C ARG A 508 -19.15 -11.68 -12.24
N GLN A 509 -19.97 -11.78 -13.27
CA GLN A 509 -21.42 -11.77 -13.13
C GLN A 509 -21.88 -12.91 -12.22
N ARG A 510 -21.43 -14.14 -12.50
CA ARG A 510 -21.74 -15.33 -11.68
C ARG A 510 -21.32 -15.18 -10.22
N ILE A 511 -20.10 -14.66 -9.99
CA ILE A 511 -19.59 -14.44 -8.62
C ILE A 511 -20.45 -13.39 -7.91
N ASN A 512 -20.80 -12.29 -8.58
CA ASN A 512 -21.63 -11.24 -7.98
C ASN A 512 -23.04 -11.75 -7.64
N GLU A 513 -23.67 -12.54 -8.53
CA GLU A 513 -24.97 -13.17 -8.27
C GLU A 513 -24.90 -14.10 -7.06
N LEU A 514 -23.89 -14.97 -7.00
CA LEU A 514 -23.68 -15.90 -5.89
C LEU A 514 -23.43 -15.18 -4.56
N MET A 515 -22.62 -14.11 -4.59
CA MET A 515 -22.30 -13.30 -3.40
C MET A 515 -23.51 -12.50 -2.92
N GLY A 516 -24.24 -11.85 -3.83
CA GLY A 516 -25.37 -10.97 -3.51
C GLY A 516 -26.66 -11.69 -3.12
N THR A 517 -26.80 -12.96 -3.48
CA THR A 517 -27.96 -13.79 -3.12
C THR A 517 -27.60 -14.75 -1.99
N LYS A 518 -26.94 -15.85 -2.31
CA LYS A 518 -26.74 -16.97 -1.38
C LYS A 518 -25.82 -16.65 -0.22
N VAL A 519 -24.66 -16.08 -0.52
CA VAL A 519 -23.66 -15.78 0.53
C VAL A 519 -24.21 -14.69 1.44
N PHE A 520 -24.87 -13.68 0.86
CA PHE A 520 -25.56 -12.66 1.64
C PHE A 520 -26.59 -13.27 2.59
N ASP A 521 -27.54 -14.07 2.08
CA ASP A 521 -28.60 -14.66 2.90
C ASP A 521 -28.03 -15.63 3.96
N LEU A 522 -26.95 -16.36 3.64
CA LEU A 522 -26.24 -17.20 4.60
C LEU A 522 -25.63 -16.38 5.74
N LEU A 523 -24.91 -15.31 5.40
CA LEU A 523 -24.30 -14.41 6.38
C LEU A 523 -25.34 -13.70 7.23
N GLU A 524 -26.45 -13.26 6.63
CA GLU A 524 -27.56 -12.63 7.35
C GLU A 524 -28.20 -13.61 8.36
N ASN A 525 -28.40 -14.87 7.97
CA ASN A 525 -28.86 -15.92 8.88
C ASN A 525 -27.87 -16.20 10.01
N TRP A 526 -26.57 -16.20 9.72
CA TRP A 526 -25.53 -16.38 10.75
C TRP A 526 -25.47 -15.18 11.71
N ARG A 527 -25.59 -13.97 11.18
CA ARG A 527 -25.67 -12.72 11.96
C ARG A 527 -26.78 -12.80 13.01
N LEU A 528 -27.98 -13.20 12.59
CA LEU A 528 -29.14 -13.32 13.49
C LEU A 528 -28.90 -14.38 14.58
N LYS A 529 -28.24 -15.50 14.24
CA LYS A 529 -27.88 -16.55 15.21
C LYS A 529 -26.84 -16.05 16.22
N CYS A 530 -25.77 -15.41 15.76
CA CYS A 530 -24.72 -14.85 16.64
C CYS A 530 -25.28 -13.75 17.54
N GLN A 531 -26.16 -12.89 17.01
CA GLN A 531 -26.82 -11.85 17.78
C GLN A 531 -27.74 -12.43 18.88
N ALA A 532 -28.50 -13.49 18.56
CA ALA A 532 -29.30 -14.22 19.54
C ALA A 532 -28.45 -14.95 20.60
N ALA A 533 -27.26 -15.42 20.21
CA ALA A 533 -26.28 -16.03 21.12
C ALA A 533 -25.45 -15.02 21.92
N HIS A 534 -25.61 -13.71 21.68
CA HIS A 534 -24.80 -12.63 22.25
C HIS A 534 -23.29 -12.72 21.94
N GLU A 535 -22.94 -13.30 20.80
CA GLU A 535 -21.56 -13.42 20.30
C GLU A 535 -21.15 -12.15 19.54
N LEU A 536 -20.64 -11.15 20.26
CA LEU A 536 -20.39 -9.81 19.69
C LEU A 536 -19.29 -9.80 18.62
N VAL A 537 -18.19 -10.53 18.84
CA VAL A 537 -17.03 -10.54 17.93
C VAL A 537 -17.43 -11.13 16.59
N ASP A 538 -18.04 -12.32 16.59
CA ASP A 538 -18.52 -12.98 15.37
C ASP A 538 -19.59 -12.16 14.65
N THR A 539 -20.47 -11.49 15.40
CA THR A 539 -21.46 -10.57 14.82
C THR A 539 -20.77 -9.39 14.11
N CYS A 540 -19.69 -8.84 14.67
CA CYS A 540 -18.93 -7.78 14.02
C CYS A 540 -18.21 -8.28 12.76
N GLU A 541 -17.60 -9.46 12.81
CA GLU A 541 -16.97 -10.06 11.63
C GLU A 541 -17.97 -10.28 10.49
N ILE A 542 -19.16 -10.79 10.80
CA ILE A 542 -20.22 -10.98 9.81
C ILE A 542 -20.68 -9.64 9.21
N HIS A 543 -20.87 -8.58 10.00
CA HIS A 543 -21.16 -7.24 9.47
C HIS A 543 -20.04 -6.71 8.58
N ALA A 544 -18.78 -6.96 8.94
CA ALA A 544 -17.66 -6.59 8.08
C ALA A 544 -17.75 -7.31 6.73
N HIS A 545 -18.00 -8.63 6.72
CA HIS A 545 -18.19 -9.40 5.48
C HIS A 545 -19.38 -8.93 4.64
N LEU A 546 -20.52 -8.63 5.26
CA LEU A 546 -21.69 -8.05 4.56
C LEU A 546 -21.34 -6.71 3.90
N GLY A 547 -20.58 -5.85 4.59
CA GLY A 547 -20.06 -4.63 3.99
C GLY A 547 -19.14 -4.88 2.80
N TYR A 548 -18.28 -5.91 2.88
CA TYR A 548 -17.35 -6.29 1.80
C TYR A 548 -18.03 -6.78 0.53
N ILE A 549 -19.20 -7.42 0.62
CA ILE A 549 -19.99 -7.82 -0.55
C ILE A 549 -20.28 -6.60 -1.44
N HIS A 550 -20.54 -5.45 -0.82
CA HIS A 550 -20.86 -4.20 -1.51
C HIS A 550 -19.64 -3.29 -1.74
N ARG A 551 -18.41 -3.74 -1.49
CA ARG A 551 -17.19 -2.90 -1.54
C ARG A 551 -16.99 -2.17 -2.88
N TYR A 552 -17.34 -2.81 -3.99
CA TYR A 552 -17.13 -2.27 -5.33
C TYR A 552 -18.43 -1.85 -6.02
N ILE A 553 -19.53 -1.67 -5.26
CA ILE A 553 -20.80 -1.24 -5.83
C ILE A 553 -20.68 0.18 -6.40
N THR A 554 -21.15 0.34 -7.64
CA THR A 554 -21.21 1.63 -8.32
C THR A 554 -22.44 2.42 -7.87
N GLU A 555 -22.49 3.71 -8.20
CA GLU A 555 -23.62 4.57 -7.82
C GLU A 555 -24.92 4.17 -8.53
N GLU A 556 -24.82 3.64 -9.74
CA GLU A 556 -25.96 3.17 -10.55
C GLU A 556 -26.53 1.83 -10.04
N GLU A 557 -25.69 1.00 -9.41
CA GLU A 557 -26.07 -0.28 -8.83
C GLU A 557 -26.64 -0.15 -7.41
N LEU A 558 -26.67 1.06 -6.82
CA LEU A 558 -27.18 1.26 -5.46
C LEU A 558 -28.70 1.07 -5.40
N ASP A 559 -29.10 0.08 -4.61
CA ASP A 559 -30.48 -0.21 -4.25
C ASP A 559 -30.74 0.00 -2.74
N THR A 560 -32.00 -0.04 -2.34
CA THR A 560 -32.39 0.14 -0.93
C THR A 560 -31.69 -0.87 0.00
N ARG A 561 -31.53 -2.13 -0.44
CA ARG A 561 -30.90 -3.19 0.38
C ARG A 561 -29.41 -2.92 0.61
N SER A 562 -28.66 -2.59 -0.43
CA SER A 562 -27.23 -2.28 -0.31
C SER A 562 -26.99 -1.02 0.53
N VAL A 563 -27.82 0.02 0.35
CA VAL A 563 -27.75 1.26 1.14
C VAL A 563 -28.02 0.98 2.62
N ALA A 564 -29.10 0.25 2.94
CA ALA A 564 -29.43 -0.13 4.31
C ALA A 564 -28.34 -1.00 4.94
N THR A 565 -27.80 -1.96 4.18
CA THR A 565 -26.72 -2.85 4.65
C THR A 565 -25.45 -2.06 4.96
N LEU A 566 -24.99 -1.19 4.04
CA LEU A 566 -23.79 -0.38 4.23
C LEU A 566 -23.91 0.57 5.42
N LEU A 567 -25.08 1.19 5.61
CA LEU A 567 -25.35 2.06 6.75
C LEU A 567 -25.43 1.30 8.08
N SER A 568 -26.15 0.17 8.11
CA SER A 568 -26.23 -0.69 9.31
C SER A 568 -24.84 -1.20 9.70
N CYS A 569 -24.07 -1.72 8.74
CA CYS A 569 -22.68 -2.15 8.98
C CYS A 569 -21.81 -1.00 9.51
N HIS A 570 -21.94 0.21 8.94
CA HIS A 570 -21.19 1.37 9.40
C HIS A 570 -21.52 1.74 10.84
N ILE A 571 -22.81 1.82 11.18
CA ILE A 571 -23.29 2.19 12.52
C ILE A 571 -22.88 1.12 13.53
N PHE A 572 -23.16 -0.15 13.23
CA PHE A 572 -22.90 -1.28 14.12
C PHE A 572 -21.42 -1.43 14.43
N LEU A 573 -20.56 -1.42 13.40
CA LEU A 573 -19.12 -1.56 13.59
C LEU A 573 -18.51 -0.34 14.29
N THR A 574 -18.97 0.87 13.98
CA THR A 574 -18.45 2.07 14.66
C THR A 574 -18.81 2.08 16.15
N HIS A 575 -19.96 1.50 16.52
CA HIS A 575 -20.39 1.39 17.91
C HIS A 575 -19.67 0.26 18.67
N ASN A 576 -19.64 -0.93 18.09
CA ASN A 576 -19.20 -2.16 18.77
C ASN A 576 -17.70 -2.47 18.58
N CYS A 577 -17.09 -1.97 17.50
CA CYS A 577 -15.66 -2.02 17.26
C CYS A 577 -15.09 -0.60 17.27
N PRO A 578 -15.04 0.08 18.44
CA PRO A 578 -14.47 1.42 18.49
C PRO A 578 -13.05 1.37 17.93
N ASN A 579 -12.73 2.27 16.99
CA ASN A 579 -11.45 2.38 16.31
C ASN A 579 -10.27 2.45 17.30
N ARG A 580 -9.82 1.29 17.80
CA ARG A 580 -8.62 1.09 18.65
C ARG A 580 -7.33 1.20 17.81
N LEU A 581 -7.43 1.63 16.56
CA LEU A 581 -6.34 1.85 15.62
C LEU A 581 -5.37 2.95 16.08
N GLU A 582 -5.85 3.94 16.83
CA GLU A 582 -5.04 5.04 17.33
C GLU A 582 -4.20 4.61 18.54
N ALA A 583 -2.96 5.11 18.62
CA ALA A 583 -2.12 4.89 19.79
C ALA A 583 -2.86 5.24 21.10
N SER A 584 -2.93 4.27 22.02
CA SER A 584 -3.39 4.48 23.40
C SER A 584 -2.46 5.51 24.03
N GLY A 585 -2.97 6.71 24.30
CA GLY A 585 -2.18 7.73 24.99
C GLY A 585 -1.66 7.17 26.32
N VAL A 586 -0.39 7.42 26.63
CA VAL A 586 0.09 7.34 28.00
C VAL A 586 -0.76 8.32 28.80
N VAL A 587 -1.77 7.80 29.50
CA VAL A 587 -2.37 8.54 30.61
C VAL A 587 -1.21 8.80 31.56
N VAL A 588 -0.77 10.05 31.65
CA VAL A 588 0.16 10.47 32.67
C VAL A 588 -0.53 10.21 34.01
N GLU A 589 -0.31 9.02 34.58
CA GLU A 589 -0.65 8.76 35.97
C GLU A 589 0.12 9.80 36.78
N LYS A 590 -0.60 10.83 37.24
CA LYS A 590 -0.12 11.73 38.28
C LYS A 590 0.29 10.84 39.45
N LYS A 591 1.60 10.66 39.64
CA LYS A 591 2.19 9.94 40.79
C LYS A 591 1.61 10.48 42.09
N LYS A 592 0.54 9.86 42.59
CA LYS A 592 0.09 10.05 43.97
C LYS A 592 1.12 9.36 44.86
N LYS A 593 1.85 10.17 45.64
CA LYS A 593 2.81 9.73 46.65
C LYS A 593 2.17 8.66 47.55
N LYS A 594 2.65 7.41 47.47
CA LYS A 594 2.30 6.33 48.40
C LYS A 594 2.87 6.68 49.79
N LYS A 595 2.01 7.05 50.73
CA LYS A 595 2.31 6.97 52.17
C LYS A 595 2.20 5.50 52.60
N LYS A 596 3.23 5.00 53.26
CA LYS A 596 3.32 3.67 53.88
C LYS A 596 2.37 3.57 55.07
N PHE A 597 1.48 2.57 55.10
CA PHE A 597 0.90 1.90 56.28
C PHE A 597 0.22 0.61 55.75
N SER A 598 0.82 -0.58 55.90
CA SER A 598 0.72 -1.52 57.03
C SER A 598 -0.60 -2.32 57.10
N LEU A 599 -0.46 -3.60 56.70
CA LEU A 599 -1.01 -4.84 57.28
C LEU A 599 -2.53 -5.10 57.39
N TYR A 600 -2.89 -6.29 56.88
CA TYR A 600 -4.14 -7.07 57.01
C TYR A 600 -5.41 -6.55 56.30
N ARG A 601 -5.64 -7.03 55.07
CA ARG A 601 -6.98 -7.49 54.67
C ARG A 601 -6.91 -8.54 53.56
N LYS A 602 -7.66 -9.63 53.77
CA LYS A 602 -7.75 -10.86 52.97
C LYS A 602 -8.03 -10.60 51.49
N LYS A 603 -7.44 -11.45 50.63
CA LYS A 603 -7.78 -11.67 49.22
C LYS A 603 -9.31 -11.65 49.02
N ALA A 604 -9.81 -10.59 48.41
CA ALA A 604 -10.98 -10.66 47.55
C ALA A 604 -10.44 -10.56 46.13
N GLU A 605 -10.70 -11.58 45.33
CA GLU A 605 -10.41 -11.57 43.90
C GLU A 605 -11.26 -10.47 43.27
N GLU A 606 -10.64 -9.33 42.94
CA GLU A 606 -11.21 -8.40 41.97
C GLU A 606 -11.21 -9.13 40.61
N PRO A 607 -12.33 -9.09 39.86
CA PRO A 607 -12.38 -9.70 38.55
C PRO A 607 -11.32 -9.01 37.69
N LYS A 608 -10.36 -9.79 37.19
CA LYS A 608 -9.46 -9.34 36.12
C LYS A 608 -10.34 -8.77 35.02
N LYS A 609 -10.21 -7.48 34.73
CA LYS A 609 -10.79 -6.88 33.54
C LYS A 609 -10.33 -7.69 32.32
N LYS A 610 -11.26 -8.42 31.72
CA LYS A 610 -11.15 -9.06 30.40
C LYS A 610 -11.21 -7.99 29.29
N ASP A 611 -10.38 -6.95 29.36
CA ASP A 611 -10.41 -5.86 28.35
C ASP A 611 -9.46 -6.14 27.15
N ASP A 612 -8.74 -7.27 27.19
CA ASP A 612 -7.71 -7.67 26.21
C ASP A 612 -8.10 -8.90 25.34
N GLU A 613 -9.31 -9.46 25.46
CA GLU A 613 -9.76 -10.66 24.73
C GLU A 613 -10.85 -10.40 23.66
N ALA A 614 -11.01 -9.16 23.19
CA ALA A 614 -11.73 -8.94 21.93
C ALA A 614 -10.73 -9.19 20.80
N GLY A 615 -10.76 -10.40 20.22
CA GLY A 615 -9.89 -10.81 19.13
C GLY A 615 -9.85 -9.77 18.01
N ASP A 616 -8.65 -9.51 17.47
CA ASP A 616 -8.53 -8.75 16.24
C ASP A 616 -9.43 -9.41 15.20
N MET A 617 -10.41 -8.67 14.67
CA MET A 617 -11.22 -9.13 13.54
C MET A 617 -10.28 -9.62 12.44
N GLN A 618 -10.66 -10.70 11.76
CA GLN A 618 -9.89 -11.19 10.60
C GLN A 618 -9.67 -10.11 9.52
N ILE A 619 -10.54 -9.10 9.49
CA ILE A 619 -10.48 -7.93 8.63
C ILE A 619 -9.86 -6.74 9.39
N ALA A 620 -8.86 -6.10 8.79
CA ALA A 620 -8.25 -4.92 9.39
C ALA A 620 -9.24 -3.76 9.49
N THR A 621 -9.36 -3.15 10.68
CA THR A 621 -10.31 -2.07 10.96
C THR A 621 -10.13 -0.86 10.02
N LEU A 622 -8.89 -0.58 9.59
CA LEU A 622 -8.63 0.53 8.66
C LEU A 622 -9.21 0.24 7.27
N ASP A 623 -9.22 -1.02 6.82
CA ASP A 623 -9.79 -1.40 5.54
C ASP A 623 -11.32 -1.19 5.54
N MET A 624 -12.00 -1.53 6.65
CA MET A 624 -13.43 -1.20 6.83
C MET A 624 -13.66 0.31 6.85
N PHE A 625 -12.78 1.07 7.50
CA PHE A 625 -12.87 2.53 7.51
C PHE A 625 -12.77 3.10 6.09
N HIS A 626 -11.80 2.65 5.30
CA HIS A 626 -11.65 3.05 3.90
C HIS A 626 -12.90 2.69 3.06
N LEU A 627 -13.45 1.49 3.24
CA LEU A 627 -14.68 1.05 2.57
C LEU A 627 -15.83 2.04 2.84
N PHE A 628 -16.09 2.37 4.10
CA PHE A 628 -17.17 3.31 4.43
C PHE A 628 -16.91 4.72 3.91
N GLN A 629 -15.67 5.21 3.93
CA GLN A 629 -15.36 6.52 3.36
C GLN A 629 -15.55 6.56 1.84
N ALA A 630 -15.23 5.46 1.13
CA ALA A 630 -15.40 5.37 -0.32
C ALA A 630 -16.88 5.39 -0.74
N HIS A 631 -17.79 4.85 0.07
CA HIS A 631 -19.23 4.88 -0.21
C HIS A 631 -19.94 6.13 0.29
N ARG A 632 -19.35 6.88 1.24
CA ARG A 632 -20.02 8.00 1.93
C ARG A 632 -20.66 9.01 0.97
N SER A 633 -19.93 9.48 -0.04
CA SER A 633 -20.46 10.48 -0.97
C SER A 633 -21.57 9.92 -1.87
N LYS A 634 -21.46 8.66 -2.29
CA LYS A 634 -22.45 7.95 -3.11
C LYS A 634 -23.75 7.73 -2.32
N LEU A 635 -23.64 7.27 -1.08
CA LEU A 635 -24.79 7.06 -0.19
C LEU A 635 -25.54 8.37 0.08
N MET A 636 -24.83 9.47 0.36
CA MET A 636 -25.47 10.78 0.58
C MET A 636 -26.24 11.24 -0.66
N ARG A 637 -25.64 11.14 -1.86
CA ARG A 637 -26.30 11.50 -3.11
C ARG A 637 -27.52 10.63 -3.40
N TRP A 638 -27.42 9.33 -3.13
CA TRP A 638 -28.55 8.40 -3.31
C TRP A 638 -29.71 8.74 -2.37
N LEU A 639 -29.43 9.03 -1.10
CA LEU A 639 -30.45 9.41 -0.10
C LEU A 639 -31.12 10.74 -0.47
N GLU A 640 -30.36 11.73 -0.93
CA GLU A 640 -30.89 13.00 -1.42
C GLU A 640 -31.79 12.83 -2.65
N ALA A 641 -31.43 11.91 -3.55
CA ALA A 641 -32.20 11.61 -4.77
C ALA A 641 -33.45 10.76 -4.51
N ASN A 642 -33.47 9.93 -3.45
CA ASN A 642 -34.52 8.96 -3.17
C ASN A 642 -35.18 9.20 -1.79
N PRO A 643 -35.89 10.33 -1.57
CA PRO A 643 -36.49 10.65 -0.27
C PRO A 643 -37.51 9.61 0.19
N ASN A 644 -38.31 9.05 -0.73
CA ASN A 644 -39.31 8.01 -0.40
C ASN A 644 -38.67 6.67 0.00
N GLY A 645 -37.45 6.40 -0.46
CA GLY A 645 -36.70 5.20 -0.11
C GLY A 645 -36.03 5.29 1.27
N CYS A 646 -35.89 6.50 1.82
CA CYS A 646 -35.20 6.73 3.10
C CYS A 646 -35.95 6.09 4.27
N ASP A 647 -37.29 6.13 4.27
CA ASP A 647 -38.10 5.49 5.32
C ASP A 647 -37.90 3.98 5.34
N LEU A 648 -37.90 3.35 4.15
CA LEU A 648 -37.65 1.91 4.01
C LEU A 648 -36.23 1.54 4.42
N VAL A 649 -35.23 2.35 4.05
CA VAL A 649 -33.84 2.17 4.52
C VAL A 649 -33.77 2.23 6.04
N MET A 650 -34.45 3.19 6.67
CA MET A 650 -34.46 3.32 8.14
C MET A 650 -35.17 2.13 8.81
N GLU A 651 -36.29 1.67 8.27
CA GLU A 651 -36.97 0.46 8.76
C GLU A 651 -36.05 -0.77 8.67
N MET A 652 -35.36 -0.94 7.54
CA MET A 652 -34.39 -2.03 7.37
C MET A 652 -33.22 -1.92 8.33
N ILE A 653 -32.68 -0.72 8.58
CA ILE A 653 -31.59 -0.51 9.56
C ILE A 653 -32.06 -0.83 10.98
N ILE A 654 -33.33 -0.59 11.33
CA ILE A 654 -33.85 -0.94 12.66
C ILE A 654 -34.02 -2.46 12.81
N GLN A 655 -34.37 -3.14 11.72
CA GLN A 655 -34.47 -4.60 11.67
C GLN A 655 -33.10 -5.28 11.65
N LEU A 656 -32.09 -4.62 11.06
CA LEU A 656 -30.71 -5.07 10.97
C LEU A 656 -29.92 -4.66 12.21
#